data_AF-A0A521P361-F1
#
_entry.id   AF-A0A521P361-F1
#
_cell.length_a   1.000
_cell.length_b   1.000
_cell.length_c   1.000
_cell.angle_alpha   90.00
_cell.angle_beta   90.00
_cell.angle_gamma   90.00
#
_symmetry.space_group_name_H-M   'P 1'
#
loop_
_entity.id
_entity.type
_entity.pdbx_description
1 polymer ?
#
loop_
_entity_poly.entity_id
_entity_poly.type
_entity_poly.pdbx_seq_one_letter_code
_entity_poly.pdbx_strand_id
1 'polypeptide(L)'
;MRLTSLAATLLACGAIGAPLLLAGCGGGDSGGGAFPWFSAPPPAPNPPAPPPAPPAAGPSAAELADCCTAGDRDFPKVGGNLGNQNYSSLAKIDKARVGQLGGAWLNRIEGGTNIGNSQSTTVVVDGVIYIESALGNLIAVDGKTGVTKWKWTTPYGAITRRGAAVAKDLGLVYTVATGNRLVALDTNTGKPVWIKQYPSSSTDADYQGAVQKVALVYHDKRLYVGTNDGNRGAAFSADAATGKVLSTFWGVPRVGERGYDTWGGAPESDRTGATPWIHPAVDPELGLVYWTFGNVRGGSSQNGSTRPGLNLFANSIVALDLKTGEYKWHFQSVHHDIWDMDNVMSPVLANVRIAGQERKVVIYGSKTGMYYILDRKDGSAPLGIDEMPVKQDARQASWPTQPFPRQGAWTETCIVDQPLGTAIPGDPNRAVPNYLKGCLYDAHWDVPLLSIPGHGGGANWNHQSFSPRTGLVYTGMGYVSAAHSLTESSNGLRPPGTYMTGAVVAVDPSTNLVKWKKPMPYSLAHGNGILSTAADLLFIGQPDGNLLALDAGDGNELWRFQTGAAIAASPVAYEIDGEQYIAVYAGGTSIPYGDSAPRGDYLWAFKVGGTVAPAATPKPPEVRRPVSGQAVEGAALPTPNTVFLARVQTAANAPGASESTAVNAMTPTWMRVPANTTVTFTNPAGNANQHCATQFFEGRFDFKLAPGQSAQHRFDTPGEYFYNDCHSARPTGKIVVY
;
A
#
# COMPACT_ATOMS: atom_id res chain seq x y z
N MET A 1 17.55 49.24 -3.85
CA MET A 1 16.66 50.34 -3.43
C MET A 1 16.21 50.00 -2.00
N ARG A 2 16.93 50.49 -0.97
CA ARG A 2 16.55 51.56 0.01
C ARG A 2 15.21 51.24 0.71
N LEU A 3 15.03 51.15 2.04
CA LEU A 3 15.73 51.57 3.28
C LEU A 3 15.38 50.53 4.39
N THR A 4 16.21 50.04 5.33
CA THR A 4 16.98 50.61 6.48
C THR A 4 16.18 51.30 7.60
N SER A 5 16.29 50.74 8.82
CA SER A 5 16.48 51.34 10.18
C SER A 5 15.58 50.68 11.25
N LEU A 6 15.93 50.51 12.52
CA LEU A 6 17.18 50.69 13.27
C LEU A 6 17.10 49.89 14.58
N ALA A 7 18.27 49.48 15.08
CA ALA A 7 18.59 48.96 16.42
C ALA A 7 18.22 49.90 17.59
N ALA A 8 18.08 49.38 18.83
CA ALA A 8 19.06 49.63 19.91
C ALA A 8 18.69 49.05 21.30
N THR A 9 19.77 48.69 21.99
CA THR A 9 20.03 48.03 23.27
C THR A 9 19.80 48.89 24.51
N LEU A 10 19.58 48.29 25.69
CA LEU A 10 20.10 48.79 26.97
C LEU A 10 20.27 47.68 28.03
N LEU A 11 21.51 47.56 28.50
CA LEU A 11 21.99 46.85 29.70
C LEU A 11 21.77 47.73 30.95
N ALA A 12 21.56 47.14 32.13
CA ALA A 12 22.34 47.45 33.35
C ALA A 12 22.05 46.52 34.55
N CYS A 13 23.14 46.27 35.29
CA CYS A 13 23.39 45.40 36.44
C CYS A 13 22.54 45.57 37.72
N GLY A 14 22.58 44.52 38.56
CA GLY A 14 22.44 44.60 40.03
C GLY A 14 22.63 43.24 40.70
N ALA A 15 23.66 43.11 41.55
CA ALA A 15 24.11 41.86 42.19
C ALA A 15 23.70 41.76 43.68
N ILE A 16 23.99 40.57 44.26
CA ILE A 16 24.25 40.24 45.69
C ILE A 16 23.08 39.63 46.50
N GLY A 17 23.34 38.45 47.09
CA GLY A 17 22.84 38.09 48.43
C GLY A 17 22.22 36.70 48.61
N ALA A 18 22.96 35.76 49.21
CA ALA A 18 22.47 34.57 49.92
C ALA A 18 22.96 34.65 51.40
N PRO A 19 22.65 33.69 52.29
CA PRO A 19 21.37 33.15 52.76
C PRO A 19 21.22 33.34 54.29
N LEU A 20 20.13 32.90 54.93
CA LEU A 20 20.02 32.88 56.40
C LEU A 20 19.37 31.60 56.95
N LEU A 21 20.12 30.98 57.86
CA LEU A 21 19.79 29.89 58.78
C LEU A 21 18.80 30.32 59.87
N LEU A 22 18.07 29.35 60.42
CA LEU A 22 17.55 29.42 61.80
C LEU A 22 17.50 28.01 62.42
N ALA A 23 18.20 27.85 63.55
CA ALA A 23 18.15 26.73 64.49
C ALA A 23 18.27 27.28 65.92
N GLY A 24 17.66 26.58 66.89
CA GLY A 24 17.75 26.79 68.35
C GLY A 24 16.40 26.46 69.01
N CYS A 25 16.24 25.77 70.14
CA CYS A 25 17.10 25.40 71.29
C CYS A 25 16.59 24.04 71.88
N GLY A 26 17.41 23.16 72.50
CA GLY A 26 17.87 23.12 73.91
C GLY A 26 16.84 22.40 74.83
N GLY A 27 17.08 21.50 75.79
CA GLY A 27 18.24 20.87 76.44
C GLY A 27 17.81 20.43 77.87
N GLY A 28 18.28 19.25 78.36
CA GLY A 28 18.40 18.88 79.79
C GLY A 28 17.26 18.06 80.45
N ASP A 29 17.50 16.85 80.95
CA ASP A 29 17.93 16.59 82.35
C ASP A 29 18.03 15.08 82.72
N SER A 30 18.77 14.86 83.80
CA SER A 30 19.54 13.71 84.29
C SER A 30 18.82 12.62 85.11
N GLY A 31 19.44 11.43 85.21
CA GLY A 31 19.64 10.75 86.52
C GLY A 31 19.29 9.26 86.64
N GLY A 32 20.31 8.43 86.92
CA GLY A 32 20.21 7.41 87.98
C GLY A 32 20.25 5.92 87.60
N GLY A 33 21.25 5.21 88.15
CA GLY A 33 21.07 3.85 88.69
C GLY A 33 21.56 2.67 87.85
N ALA A 34 22.68 2.07 88.27
CA ALA A 34 23.20 0.81 87.76
C ALA A 34 22.67 -0.40 88.55
N PHE A 35 22.22 -1.46 87.86
CA PHE A 35 22.20 -2.87 88.32
C PHE A 35 22.32 -3.82 87.11
N PRO A 36 22.98 -4.98 87.24
CA PRO A 36 23.41 -5.79 86.10
C PRO A 36 22.33 -6.78 85.66
N TRP A 37 22.06 -6.87 84.36
CA TRP A 37 21.23 -7.91 83.77
C TRP A 37 21.95 -8.56 82.59
N PHE A 38 21.96 -9.89 82.63
CA PHE A 38 22.49 -10.80 81.60
C PHE A 38 21.95 -10.44 80.22
N SER A 39 22.84 -10.28 79.23
CA SER A 39 22.46 -10.08 77.83
C SER A 39 22.21 -11.44 77.15
N ALA A 40 20.99 -11.65 76.65
CA ALA A 40 20.68 -12.72 75.70
C ALA A 40 21.28 -12.37 74.32
N PRO A 41 21.70 -13.36 73.50
CA PRO A 41 22.23 -13.10 72.17
C PRO A 41 21.16 -12.52 71.23
N PRO A 42 21.54 -11.68 70.25
CA PRO A 42 20.59 -11.08 69.32
C PRO A 42 19.90 -12.15 68.46
N PRO A 43 18.61 -11.96 68.10
CA PRO A 43 17.92 -12.86 67.19
C PRO A 43 18.58 -12.82 65.81
N ALA A 44 18.66 -13.98 65.17
CA ALA A 44 19.18 -14.11 63.82
C ALA A 44 18.42 -13.20 62.85
N PRO A 45 19.11 -12.55 61.89
CA PRO A 45 18.45 -11.70 60.90
C PRO A 45 17.46 -12.51 60.07
N ASN A 46 16.26 -11.94 59.86
CA ASN A 46 15.26 -12.54 58.98
C ASN A 46 15.83 -12.75 57.57
N PRO A 47 15.49 -13.87 56.91
CA PRO A 47 15.90 -14.08 55.52
C PRO A 47 15.39 -12.93 54.64
N PRO A 48 16.18 -12.51 53.64
CA PRO A 48 15.78 -11.42 52.74
C PRO A 48 14.45 -11.77 52.08
N ALA A 49 13.56 -10.78 52.00
CA ALA A 49 12.28 -10.93 51.31
C ALA A 49 12.54 -11.42 49.87
N PRO A 50 11.77 -12.40 49.37
CA PRO A 50 11.91 -12.84 47.99
C PRO A 50 11.74 -11.63 47.07
N PRO A 51 12.50 -11.56 45.96
CA PRO A 51 12.35 -10.48 45.00
C PRO A 51 10.89 -10.38 44.56
N PRO A 52 10.36 -9.16 44.34
CA PRO A 52 9.00 -9.01 43.85
C PRO A 52 8.84 -9.87 42.59
N ALA A 53 7.78 -10.68 42.55
CA ALA A 53 7.46 -11.46 41.38
C ALA A 53 7.48 -10.54 40.15
N PRO A 54 8.09 -10.96 39.01
CA PRO A 54 8.01 -10.17 37.80
C PRO A 54 6.54 -9.86 37.51
N PRO A 55 6.21 -8.64 37.04
CA PRO A 55 4.85 -8.30 36.69
C PRO A 55 4.29 -9.40 35.77
N ALA A 56 3.06 -9.84 36.03
CA ALA A 56 2.41 -10.85 35.21
C ALA A 56 2.60 -10.48 33.73
N ALA A 57 3.14 -11.41 32.93
CA ALA A 57 3.33 -11.17 31.51
C ALA A 57 1.97 -10.77 30.92
N GLY A 58 1.92 -9.64 30.22
CA GLY A 58 0.71 -9.21 29.51
C GLY A 58 0.26 -10.26 28.49
N PRO A 59 -0.95 -10.13 27.94
CA PRO A 59 -1.47 -11.06 26.94
C PRO A 59 -0.50 -11.15 25.76
N SER A 60 -0.24 -12.37 25.28
CA SER A 60 0.61 -12.58 24.11
C SER A 60 -0.06 -12.06 22.84
N ALA A 61 0.73 -11.72 21.81
CA ALA A 61 0.16 -11.22 20.56
C ALA A 61 -0.84 -12.22 19.94
N ALA A 62 -0.53 -13.53 20.01
CA ALA A 62 -1.35 -14.61 19.46
C ALA A 62 -2.73 -14.77 20.13
N GLU A 63 -2.95 -14.21 21.33
CA GLU A 63 -4.25 -14.24 21.99
C GLU A 63 -5.26 -13.27 21.34
N LEU A 64 -4.78 -12.26 20.59
CA LEU A 64 -5.63 -11.26 19.92
C LEU A 64 -6.69 -10.64 20.87
N ALA A 65 -6.27 -10.36 22.12
CA ALA A 65 -7.15 -9.87 23.19
C ALA A 65 -7.39 -8.35 23.12
N ASP A 66 -6.44 -7.60 22.58
CA ASP A 66 -6.49 -6.13 22.43
C ASP A 66 -6.21 -5.73 20.98
N CYS A 67 -6.67 -4.55 20.57
CA CYS A 67 -6.38 -4.02 19.24
C CYS A 67 -4.87 -3.97 18.98
N CYS A 68 -4.12 -3.60 20.01
CA CYS A 68 -2.87 -2.90 19.85
C CYS A 68 -1.73 -3.56 20.64
N THR A 69 -1.90 -4.80 21.11
CA THR A 69 -0.79 -5.65 21.55
C THR A 69 0.19 -5.80 20.40
N ALA A 70 1.43 -5.35 20.59
CA ALA A 70 2.47 -5.45 19.57
C ALA A 70 2.81 -6.91 19.26
N GLY A 71 3.25 -7.20 18.03
CA GLY A 71 3.82 -8.50 17.71
C GLY A 71 4.99 -8.80 18.66
N ASP A 72 5.02 -10.02 19.19
CA ASP A 72 6.00 -10.46 20.17
C ASP A 72 6.80 -11.63 19.59
N ARG A 73 6.77 -12.81 20.22
CA ARG A 73 7.23 -14.04 19.60
C ARG A 73 6.42 -14.43 18.37
N ASP A 74 5.17 -13.96 18.31
CA ASP A 74 4.22 -14.23 17.23
C ASP A 74 3.91 -12.98 16.40
N PHE A 75 3.51 -13.22 15.15
CA PHE A 75 2.97 -12.22 14.23
C PHE A 75 1.64 -12.74 13.67
N PRO A 76 0.60 -12.77 14.50
CA PRO A 76 -0.54 -13.69 14.34
C PRO A 76 -1.50 -13.33 13.21
N LYS A 77 -1.39 -12.12 12.66
CA LYS A 77 -2.34 -11.58 11.70
C LYS A 77 -1.63 -10.73 10.66
N VAL A 78 -2.17 -10.72 9.45
CA VAL A 78 -1.82 -9.71 8.44
C VAL A 78 -2.03 -8.32 9.03
N GLY A 79 -1.03 -7.43 8.95
CA GLY A 79 -1.06 -6.14 9.65
C GLY A 79 -0.59 -6.22 11.12
N GLY A 80 -0.05 -7.35 11.57
CA GLY A 80 0.55 -7.53 12.89
C GLY A 80 -0.46 -7.90 13.97
N ASN A 81 -1.34 -6.96 14.31
CA ASN A 81 -2.34 -7.12 15.36
C ASN A 81 -3.74 -6.73 14.87
N LEU A 82 -4.72 -6.75 15.77
CA LEU A 82 -6.10 -6.41 15.44
C LEU A 82 -6.27 -4.94 14.99
N GLY A 83 -5.38 -4.05 15.41
CA GLY A 83 -5.32 -2.64 15.05
C GLY A 83 -4.50 -2.34 13.81
N ASN A 84 -3.99 -3.35 13.10
CA ASN A 84 -3.18 -3.22 11.88
C ASN A 84 -1.89 -2.37 12.04
N GLN A 85 -1.27 -2.36 13.22
CA GLN A 85 -0.09 -1.51 13.45
C GLN A 85 1.18 -2.01 12.78
N ASN A 86 1.21 -3.28 12.32
CA ASN A 86 2.35 -3.93 11.66
C ASN A 86 3.68 -3.64 12.38
N TYR A 87 3.65 -3.71 13.71
CA TYR A 87 4.72 -3.34 14.63
C TYR A 87 5.09 -4.52 15.52
N SER A 88 6.39 -4.72 15.73
CA SER A 88 6.93 -5.73 16.63
C SER A 88 7.63 -5.10 17.83
N SER A 89 7.37 -5.65 19.01
CA SER A 89 8.07 -5.33 20.25
C SER A 89 9.49 -5.90 20.34
N LEU A 90 9.89 -6.77 19.39
CA LEU A 90 11.20 -7.40 19.39
C LEU A 90 12.31 -6.42 19.01
N ALA A 91 13.44 -6.48 19.72
CA ALA A 91 14.55 -5.55 19.59
C ALA A 91 15.95 -6.21 19.65
N LYS A 92 16.05 -7.54 19.48
CA LYS A 92 17.34 -8.26 19.34
C LYS A 92 18.01 -7.97 18.00
N ILE A 93 17.25 -7.57 16.98
CA ILE A 93 17.78 -6.96 15.77
C ILE A 93 17.65 -5.45 15.95
N ASP A 94 18.76 -4.77 16.19
CA ASP A 94 18.84 -3.33 16.45
C ASP A 94 19.84 -2.64 15.51
N LYS A 95 19.97 -1.32 15.63
CA LYS A 95 20.87 -0.52 14.78
C LYS A 95 22.34 -0.95 14.86
N ALA A 96 22.78 -1.51 15.99
CA ALA A 96 24.15 -1.98 16.17
C ALA A 96 24.41 -3.35 15.52
N ARG A 97 23.37 -4.18 15.42
CA ARG A 97 23.46 -5.56 14.91
C ARG A 97 22.83 -5.77 13.55
N VAL A 98 22.09 -4.79 13.00
CA VAL A 98 21.42 -4.92 11.70
C VAL A 98 22.40 -5.21 10.56
N GLY A 99 23.62 -4.68 10.63
CA GLY A 99 24.70 -5.00 9.67
C GLY A 99 25.20 -6.45 9.72
N GLN A 100 24.83 -7.21 10.75
CA GLN A 100 25.16 -8.62 10.94
C GLN A 100 24.00 -9.55 10.54
N LEU A 101 22.91 -9.01 9.99
CA LEU A 101 21.83 -9.82 9.45
C LEU A 101 22.28 -10.59 8.21
N GLY A 102 21.96 -11.87 8.17
CA GLY A 102 22.08 -12.72 7.01
C GLY A 102 20.89 -13.69 6.92
N GLY A 103 20.79 -14.42 5.81
CA GLY A 103 19.73 -15.41 5.64
C GLY A 103 19.87 -16.52 6.68
N ALA A 104 18.81 -16.77 7.44
CA ALA A 104 18.72 -17.93 8.34
C ALA A 104 18.41 -19.20 7.53
N TRP A 105 17.45 -19.08 6.61
CA TRP A 105 17.03 -20.15 5.71
C TRP A 105 16.25 -19.55 4.52
N LEU A 106 16.14 -20.34 3.45
CA LEU A 106 15.32 -20.08 2.27
C LEU A 106 14.47 -21.32 1.99
N ASN A 107 13.15 -21.14 1.87
CA ASN A 107 12.23 -22.15 1.38
C ASN A 107 11.66 -21.72 0.01
N ARG A 108 11.69 -22.62 -0.97
CA ARG A 108 10.99 -22.48 -2.25
C ARG A 108 9.65 -23.20 -2.12
N ILE A 109 8.62 -22.46 -1.68
CA ILE A 109 7.37 -23.05 -1.16
C ILE A 109 6.55 -23.82 -2.21
N GLU A 110 6.85 -23.62 -3.49
CA GLU A 110 6.27 -24.32 -4.64
C GLU A 110 7.30 -25.13 -5.45
N GLY A 111 8.54 -25.27 -4.94
CA GLY A 111 9.61 -26.01 -5.61
C GLY A 111 10.43 -25.19 -6.61
N GLY A 112 10.34 -23.85 -6.59
CA GLY A 112 11.15 -22.95 -7.42
C GLY A 112 10.41 -22.31 -8.58
N THR A 113 9.09 -22.18 -8.50
CA THR A 113 8.29 -21.57 -9.56
C THR A 113 8.55 -20.07 -9.70
N ASN A 114 8.43 -19.57 -10.93
CA ASN A 114 8.56 -18.16 -11.29
C ASN A 114 7.31 -17.63 -12.03
N ILE A 115 6.16 -18.29 -11.85
CA ILE A 115 4.89 -17.89 -12.47
C ILE A 115 3.87 -17.45 -11.43
N GLY A 116 2.93 -16.61 -11.88
CA GLY A 116 1.81 -16.13 -11.07
C GLY A 116 2.08 -14.81 -10.35
N ASN A 117 1.05 -14.32 -9.66
CA ASN A 117 1.08 -13.07 -8.90
C ASN A 117 0.88 -13.36 -7.41
N SER A 118 1.84 -12.93 -6.58
CA SER A 118 1.71 -12.98 -5.13
C SER A 118 1.38 -11.60 -4.56
N GLN A 119 0.43 -11.58 -3.63
CA GLN A 119 0.12 -10.42 -2.79
C GLN A 119 -0.07 -10.84 -1.32
N SER A 120 0.33 -12.07 -0.97
CA SER A 120 0.06 -12.66 0.35
C SER A 120 1.15 -12.26 1.34
N THR A 121 0.74 -11.77 2.50
CA THR A 121 1.62 -11.53 3.65
C THR A 121 1.57 -12.74 4.57
N THR A 122 2.74 -13.17 5.04
CA THR A 122 2.91 -14.29 5.98
C THR A 122 2.31 -13.96 7.34
N VAL A 123 1.83 -14.96 8.06
CA VAL A 123 1.51 -14.86 9.49
C VAL A 123 2.29 -15.92 10.27
N VAL A 124 2.66 -15.63 11.51
CA VAL A 124 3.46 -16.51 12.36
C VAL A 124 2.73 -16.73 13.68
N VAL A 125 2.45 -18.00 14.00
CA VAL A 125 1.82 -18.40 15.26
C VAL A 125 2.50 -19.67 15.78
N ASP A 126 2.93 -19.65 17.04
CA ASP A 126 3.61 -20.74 17.74
C ASP A 126 4.80 -21.30 16.93
N GLY A 127 5.58 -20.39 16.34
CA GLY A 127 6.77 -20.72 15.55
C GLY A 127 6.47 -21.32 14.17
N VAL A 128 5.21 -21.37 13.73
CA VAL A 128 4.81 -21.82 12.39
C VAL A 128 4.45 -20.63 11.52
N ILE A 129 5.06 -20.55 10.34
CA ILE A 129 4.74 -19.57 9.31
C ILE A 129 3.65 -20.15 8.41
N TYR A 130 2.55 -19.41 8.21
CA TYR A 130 1.51 -19.73 7.25
C TYR A 130 1.57 -18.74 6.09
N ILE A 131 1.57 -19.25 4.85
CA ILE A 131 1.68 -18.43 3.64
C ILE A 131 0.88 -19.01 2.47
N GLU A 132 0.26 -18.14 1.70
CA GLU A 132 -0.40 -18.50 0.46
C GLU A 132 0.52 -18.21 -0.73
N SER A 133 0.63 -19.15 -1.66
CA SER A 133 1.47 -19.00 -2.85
C SER A 133 0.72 -18.36 -4.02
N ALA A 134 1.48 -17.91 -5.03
CA ALA A 134 0.93 -17.39 -6.29
C ALA A 134 0.07 -18.41 -7.07
N LEU A 135 0.19 -19.72 -6.76
CA LEU A 135 -0.63 -20.79 -7.35
C LEU A 135 -1.94 -21.03 -6.60
N GLY A 136 -2.18 -20.32 -5.50
CA GLY A 136 -3.36 -20.52 -4.67
C GLY A 136 -3.25 -21.72 -3.73
N ASN A 137 -2.06 -22.11 -3.31
CA ASN A 137 -1.90 -23.11 -2.24
C ASN A 137 -1.73 -22.41 -0.89
N LEU A 138 -2.02 -23.10 0.21
CA LEU A 138 -1.69 -22.66 1.57
C LEU A 138 -0.63 -23.61 2.13
N ILE A 139 0.44 -23.04 2.67
CA ILE A 139 1.62 -23.78 3.11
C ILE A 139 1.92 -23.40 4.57
N ALA A 140 2.23 -24.40 5.39
CA ALA A 140 2.81 -24.20 6.71
C ALA A 140 4.30 -24.56 6.68
N VAL A 141 5.13 -23.66 7.20
CA VAL A 141 6.58 -23.76 7.25
C VAL A 141 7.04 -23.61 8.70
N ASP A 142 7.94 -24.47 9.13
CA ASP A 142 8.61 -24.34 10.43
C ASP A 142 9.47 -23.07 10.43
N GLY A 143 9.17 -22.11 11.31
CA GLY A 143 9.81 -20.80 11.31
C GLY A 143 11.28 -20.83 11.73
N LYS A 144 11.75 -21.90 12.38
CA LYS A 144 13.13 -22.02 12.82
C LYS A 144 14.03 -22.60 11.73
N THR A 145 13.55 -23.63 11.06
CA THR A 145 14.32 -24.43 10.10
C THR A 145 14.01 -24.13 8.64
N GLY A 146 12.87 -23.50 8.36
CA GLY A 146 12.36 -23.30 7.01
C GLY A 146 11.80 -24.56 6.36
N VAL A 147 11.65 -25.68 7.08
CA VAL A 147 11.10 -26.93 6.53
C VAL A 147 9.59 -26.82 6.35
N THR A 148 9.08 -27.19 5.18
CA THR A 148 7.63 -27.29 4.93
C THR A 148 7.02 -28.39 5.81
N LYS A 149 6.09 -28.02 6.70
CA LYS A 149 5.36 -28.96 7.56
C LYS A 149 4.26 -29.67 6.78
N TRP A 150 3.49 -28.89 6.03
CA TRP A 150 2.46 -29.37 5.12
C TRP A 150 2.16 -28.34 4.04
N LYS A 151 1.54 -28.81 2.96
CA LYS A 151 1.03 -27.98 1.88
C LYS A 151 -0.38 -28.45 1.50
N TRP A 152 -1.34 -27.54 1.57
CA TRP A 152 -2.65 -27.75 0.98
C TRP A 152 -2.66 -27.23 -0.45
N THR A 153 -2.67 -28.16 -1.40
CA THR A 153 -2.85 -27.84 -2.82
C THR A 153 -4.33 -27.62 -3.11
N THR A 154 -4.69 -26.43 -3.59
CA THR A 154 -6.09 -26.13 -3.86
C THR A 154 -6.61 -26.95 -5.06
N PRO A 155 -7.75 -27.67 -4.94
CA PRO A 155 -8.34 -28.39 -6.07
C PRO A 155 -9.21 -27.48 -6.95
N TYR A 156 -9.29 -26.17 -6.65
CA TYR A 156 -10.22 -25.24 -7.29
C TYR A 156 -9.54 -24.25 -8.26
N GLY A 157 -8.25 -24.43 -8.52
CA GLY A 157 -7.46 -23.54 -9.37
C GLY A 157 -6.90 -22.30 -8.65
N ALA A 158 -6.05 -21.57 -9.35
CA ALA A 158 -5.30 -20.44 -8.79
C ALA A 158 -6.16 -19.17 -8.71
N ILE A 159 -6.05 -18.48 -7.58
CA ILE A 159 -6.58 -17.13 -7.37
C ILE A 159 -5.58 -16.30 -6.57
N THR A 160 -5.56 -14.99 -6.78
CA THR A 160 -4.78 -14.07 -5.93
C THR A 160 -5.40 -13.99 -4.54
N ARG A 161 -4.55 -13.89 -3.51
CA ARG A 161 -4.92 -13.79 -2.09
C ARG A 161 -3.95 -12.87 -1.35
N ARG A 162 -4.35 -12.38 -0.17
CA ARG A 162 -3.58 -11.37 0.58
C ARG A 162 -3.14 -11.80 1.98
N GLY A 163 -3.56 -12.98 2.43
CA GLY A 163 -3.07 -13.59 3.65
C GLY A 163 -4.13 -14.45 4.35
N ALA A 164 -3.62 -15.47 5.04
CA ALA A 164 -4.41 -16.40 5.85
C ALA A 164 -4.75 -15.81 7.22
N ALA A 165 -5.74 -16.39 7.88
CA ALA A 165 -6.03 -16.15 9.31
C ALA A 165 -5.77 -17.42 10.11
N VAL A 166 -5.29 -17.30 11.34
CA VAL A 166 -5.05 -18.43 12.25
C VAL A 166 -5.92 -18.25 13.50
N ALA A 167 -6.66 -19.30 13.87
CA ALA A 167 -7.37 -19.41 15.13
C ALA A 167 -6.65 -20.43 16.02
N LYS A 168 -5.73 -19.94 16.86
CA LYS A 168 -4.92 -20.77 17.76
C LYS A 168 -5.79 -21.60 18.71
N ASP A 169 -6.81 -20.99 19.28
CA ASP A 169 -7.75 -21.61 20.22
C ASP A 169 -8.62 -22.71 19.58
N LEU A 170 -8.78 -22.69 18.26
CA LEU A 170 -9.53 -23.70 17.51
C LEU A 170 -8.63 -24.72 16.80
N GLY A 171 -7.31 -24.49 16.74
CA GLY A 171 -6.39 -25.31 15.95
C GLY A 171 -6.66 -25.23 14.44
N LEU A 172 -7.15 -24.07 13.95
CA LEU A 172 -7.55 -23.88 12.55
C LEU A 172 -6.79 -22.75 11.87
N VAL A 173 -6.54 -22.92 10.57
CA VAL A 173 -6.04 -21.88 9.66
C VAL A 173 -6.98 -21.75 8.48
N TYR A 174 -7.24 -20.51 8.05
CA TYR A 174 -8.26 -20.19 7.07
C TYR A 174 -7.66 -19.53 5.83
N THR A 175 -8.22 -19.88 4.67
CA THR A 175 -7.91 -19.28 3.37
C THR A 175 -9.18 -19.22 2.51
N VAL A 176 -9.09 -18.62 1.33
CA VAL A 176 -10.16 -18.56 0.34
C VAL A 176 -9.80 -19.36 -0.91
N ALA A 177 -10.78 -19.86 -1.65
CA ALA A 177 -10.55 -20.55 -2.92
C ALA A 177 -11.58 -20.13 -3.99
N THR A 178 -11.25 -20.42 -5.25
CA THR A 178 -12.09 -20.11 -6.42
C THR A 178 -13.54 -20.53 -6.21
N GLY A 179 -14.48 -19.76 -6.75
CA GLY A 179 -15.91 -20.03 -6.66
C GLY A 179 -16.51 -19.64 -5.31
N ASN A 180 -16.02 -18.55 -4.70
CA ASN A 180 -16.49 -17.99 -3.44
C ASN A 180 -16.40 -18.98 -2.27
N ARG A 181 -15.26 -19.64 -2.11
CA ARG A 181 -15.06 -20.64 -1.05
C ARG A 181 -14.24 -20.08 0.10
N LEU A 182 -14.75 -20.26 1.31
CA LEU A 182 -14.00 -20.11 2.56
C LEU A 182 -13.59 -21.50 3.04
N VAL A 183 -12.32 -21.67 3.37
CA VAL A 183 -11.71 -22.97 3.67
C VAL A 183 -11.07 -22.90 5.05
N ALA A 184 -11.38 -23.87 5.91
CA ALA A 184 -10.68 -24.09 7.17
C ALA A 184 -9.86 -25.38 7.09
N LEU A 185 -8.60 -25.29 7.49
CA LEU A 185 -7.67 -26.41 7.57
C LEU A 185 -7.20 -26.59 9.00
N ASP A 186 -6.94 -27.83 9.38
CA ASP A 186 -6.27 -28.16 10.64
C ASP A 186 -4.82 -27.66 10.63
N THR A 187 -4.39 -26.95 11.68
CA THR A 187 -3.07 -26.30 11.74
C THR A 187 -1.90 -27.29 11.75
N ASN A 188 -2.11 -28.53 12.18
CA ASN A 188 -1.08 -29.54 12.31
C ASN A 188 -0.88 -30.35 11.02
N THR A 189 -1.97 -30.60 10.29
CA THR A 189 -2.00 -31.54 9.16
C THR A 189 -2.26 -30.87 7.81
N GLY A 190 -2.82 -29.66 7.79
CA GLY A 190 -3.25 -28.97 6.56
C GLY A 190 -4.46 -29.61 5.88
N LYS A 191 -5.12 -30.58 6.53
CA LYS A 191 -6.32 -31.24 5.99
C LYS A 191 -7.54 -30.31 6.13
N PRO A 192 -8.41 -30.21 5.11
CA PRO A 192 -9.66 -29.47 5.24
C PRO A 192 -10.53 -30.03 6.36
N VAL A 193 -10.94 -29.15 7.27
CA VAL A 193 -11.94 -29.43 8.32
C VAL A 193 -13.33 -29.11 7.80
N TRP A 194 -13.48 -27.97 7.13
CA TRP A 194 -14.69 -27.60 6.42
C TRP A 194 -14.39 -26.68 5.24
N ILE A 195 -15.31 -26.67 4.26
CA ILE A 195 -15.30 -25.76 3.11
C ILE A 195 -16.72 -25.23 2.95
N LYS A 196 -16.88 -23.90 3.06
CA LYS A 196 -18.14 -23.22 2.79
C LYS A 196 -18.05 -22.52 1.44
N GLN A 197 -18.93 -22.89 0.51
CA GLN A 197 -19.10 -22.19 -0.76
C GLN A 197 -20.31 -21.24 -0.67
N TYR A 198 -20.10 -19.98 -1.03
CA TYR A 198 -21.17 -18.99 -1.16
C TYR A 198 -21.67 -18.93 -2.62
N PRO A 199 -22.94 -18.58 -2.86
CA PRO A 199 -23.47 -18.39 -4.21
C PRO A 199 -22.69 -17.35 -5.02
N SER A 200 -22.75 -17.45 -6.34
CA SER A 200 -22.16 -16.47 -7.27
C SER A 200 -23.17 -15.46 -7.82
N SER A 201 -24.47 -15.75 -7.74
CA SER A 201 -25.54 -14.86 -8.21
C SER A 201 -26.00 -13.92 -7.09
N SER A 202 -26.08 -12.62 -7.38
CA SER A 202 -26.61 -11.61 -6.44
C SER A 202 -28.12 -11.69 -6.19
N THR A 203 -28.82 -12.59 -6.88
CA THR A 203 -30.23 -12.91 -6.66
C THR A 203 -30.45 -13.97 -5.59
N ASP A 204 -29.39 -14.70 -5.21
CA ASP A 204 -29.44 -15.69 -4.14
C ASP A 204 -29.42 -14.97 -2.78
N ALA A 205 -30.23 -15.45 -1.84
CA ALA A 205 -30.34 -14.86 -0.50
C ALA A 205 -29.04 -15.07 0.32
N ASP A 206 -28.27 -16.12 0.04
CA ASP A 206 -27.02 -16.44 0.73
C ASP A 206 -25.79 -15.80 0.06
N TYR A 207 -25.97 -15.01 -1.00
CA TYR A 207 -24.89 -14.28 -1.67
C TYR A 207 -24.16 -13.35 -0.70
N GLN A 208 -22.83 -13.23 -0.85
CA GLN A 208 -22.00 -12.33 -0.04
C GLN A 208 -21.08 -11.41 -0.86
N GLY A 209 -21.08 -11.53 -2.19
CA GLY A 209 -20.05 -10.94 -3.04
C GLY A 209 -19.00 -11.97 -3.48
N ALA A 210 -17.98 -11.51 -4.19
CA ALA A 210 -16.86 -12.36 -4.60
C ALA A 210 -15.83 -12.50 -3.47
N VAL A 211 -15.67 -13.73 -2.95
CA VAL A 211 -14.78 -14.05 -1.83
C VAL A 211 -13.43 -14.52 -2.37
N GLN A 212 -12.61 -13.56 -2.83
CA GLN A 212 -11.27 -13.80 -3.38
C GLN A 212 -10.44 -12.51 -3.28
N LYS A 213 -9.11 -12.58 -3.48
CA LYS A 213 -8.19 -11.44 -3.35
C LYS A 213 -8.25 -10.71 -2.00
N VAL A 214 -8.76 -11.31 -0.93
CA VAL A 214 -8.82 -10.66 0.39
C VAL A 214 -7.82 -11.26 1.37
N ALA A 215 -7.63 -10.60 2.51
CA ALA A 215 -6.99 -11.17 3.69
C ALA A 215 -8.07 -11.41 4.74
N LEU A 216 -8.02 -12.56 5.41
CA LEU A 216 -8.98 -12.94 6.44
C LEU A 216 -8.54 -12.43 7.81
N VAL A 217 -9.50 -12.17 8.70
CA VAL A 217 -9.22 -11.80 10.10
C VAL A 217 -10.01 -12.69 11.03
N TYR A 218 -9.31 -13.30 11.99
CA TYR A 218 -9.91 -14.06 13.07
C TYR A 218 -9.93 -13.25 14.36
N HIS A 219 -11.05 -13.26 15.09
CA HIS A 219 -11.14 -12.81 16.47
C HIS A 219 -12.39 -13.40 17.14
N ASP A 220 -12.25 -13.93 18.36
CA ASP A 220 -13.35 -14.44 19.20
C ASP A 220 -14.34 -15.34 18.43
N LYS A 221 -13.82 -16.43 17.85
CA LYS A 221 -14.61 -17.43 17.10
C LYS A 221 -15.33 -16.89 15.86
N ARG A 222 -14.97 -15.69 15.39
CA ARG A 222 -15.50 -15.07 14.18
C ARG A 222 -14.40 -14.85 13.16
N LEU A 223 -14.76 -15.05 11.90
CA LEU A 223 -13.97 -14.65 10.74
C LEU A 223 -14.60 -13.40 10.12
N TYR A 224 -13.81 -12.35 9.95
CA TYR A 224 -14.19 -11.15 9.20
C TYR A 224 -13.65 -11.29 7.79
N VAL A 225 -14.57 -11.24 6.82
CA VAL A 225 -14.31 -11.57 5.42
C VAL A 225 -14.82 -10.45 4.54
N GLY A 226 -13.89 -9.92 3.73
CA GLY A 226 -14.19 -8.93 2.72
C GLY A 226 -14.56 -9.57 1.40
N THR A 227 -14.93 -8.75 0.44
CA THR A 227 -15.17 -9.19 -0.94
C THR A 227 -14.53 -8.24 -1.93
N ASN A 228 -14.30 -8.72 -3.14
CA ASN A 228 -13.63 -7.97 -4.19
C ASN A 228 -14.41 -8.03 -5.49
N ASP A 229 -14.30 -7.00 -6.32
CA ASP A 229 -14.89 -6.97 -7.66
C ASP A 229 -16.41 -7.32 -7.70
N GLY A 230 -17.08 -6.99 -8.81
CA GLY A 230 -18.48 -7.36 -9.01
C GLY A 230 -19.51 -6.36 -8.51
N ASN A 231 -20.78 -6.68 -8.77
CA ASN A 231 -21.87 -5.71 -8.73
C ASN A 231 -22.35 -5.38 -7.32
N ARG A 232 -22.05 -6.21 -6.32
CA ARG A 232 -22.45 -5.94 -4.94
C ARG A 232 -21.49 -6.62 -3.96
N GLY A 233 -20.59 -5.84 -3.35
CA GLY A 233 -19.68 -6.33 -2.32
C GLY A 233 -20.25 -6.20 -0.92
N ALA A 234 -19.89 -7.15 -0.05
CA ALA A 234 -20.13 -7.07 1.39
C ALA A 234 -18.85 -7.20 2.21
N ALA A 235 -18.89 -6.57 3.38
CA ALA A 235 -18.10 -6.96 4.53
C ALA A 235 -19.00 -7.86 5.38
N PHE A 236 -18.58 -9.09 5.64
CA PHE A 236 -19.39 -10.02 6.44
C PHE A 236 -18.55 -10.70 7.51
N SER A 237 -19.23 -11.18 8.55
CA SER A 237 -18.62 -12.08 9.53
C SER A 237 -19.20 -13.48 9.39
N ALA A 238 -18.37 -14.49 9.63
CA ALA A 238 -18.75 -15.88 9.63
C ALA A 238 -18.30 -16.57 10.92
N ASP A 239 -19.06 -17.57 11.35
CA ASP A 239 -18.69 -18.46 12.44
C ASP A 239 -17.44 -19.27 12.04
N ALA A 240 -16.40 -19.22 12.87
CA ALA A 240 -15.12 -19.82 12.55
C ALA A 240 -15.14 -21.36 12.55
N ALA A 241 -16.11 -21.98 13.23
CA ALA A 241 -16.23 -23.43 13.28
C ALA A 241 -17.00 -24.02 12.09
N THR A 242 -17.84 -23.22 11.42
CA THR A 242 -18.78 -23.71 10.39
C THR A 242 -18.74 -22.95 9.07
N GLY A 243 -18.17 -21.75 9.04
CA GLY A 243 -18.25 -20.84 7.90
C GLY A 243 -19.65 -20.25 7.69
N LYS A 244 -20.60 -20.42 8.60
CA LYS A 244 -21.94 -19.83 8.48
C LYS A 244 -21.85 -18.31 8.66
N VAL A 245 -22.48 -17.56 7.77
CA VAL A 245 -22.59 -16.09 7.88
C VAL A 245 -23.35 -15.73 9.16
N LEU A 246 -22.78 -14.79 9.92
CA LEU A 246 -23.35 -14.25 11.15
C LEU A 246 -23.92 -12.85 10.96
N SER A 247 -23.24 -12.01 10.17
CA SER A 247 -23.69 -10.66 9.83
C SER A 247 -23.12 -10.23 8.49
N THR A 248 -23.83 -9.36 7.79
CA THR A 248 -23.45 -8.82 6.48
C THR A 248 -23.74 -7.33 6.44
N PHE A 249 -22.76 -6.55 6.00
CA PHE A 249 -22.94 -5.15 5.64
C PHE A 249 -22.60 -4.95 4.16
N TRP A 250 -23.56 -4.45 3.40
CA TRP A 250 -23.43 -4.23 1.96
C TRP A 250 -22.80 -2.86 1.67
N GLY A 251 -21.75 -2.85 0.85
CA GLY A 251 -21.16 -1.59 0.38
C GLY A 251 -22.06 -0.86 -0.61
N VAL A 252 -22.75 -1.63 -1.46
CA VAL A 252 -23.77 -1.09 -2.38
C VAL A 252 -25.18 -1.40 -1.84
N PRO A 253 -25.97 -0.35 -1.54
CA PRO A 253 -27.31 -0.52 -0.97
C PRO A 253 -28.38 -0.84 -2.02
N ARG A 254 -29.42 -1.56 -1.58
CA ARG A 254 -30.70 -1.76 -2.28
C ARG A 254 -31.79 -0.88 -1.69
N VAL A 255 -32.96 -0.86 -2.33
CA VAL A 255 -34.14 -0.11 -1.88
C VAL A 255 -34.43 -0.46 -0.42
N GLY A 256 -34.55 0.55 0.44
CA GLY A 256 -34.81 0.38 1.87
C GLY A 256 -33.57 0.18 2.74
N GLU A 257 -32.39 -0.03 2.13
CA GLU A 257 -31.12 -0.10 2.86
C GLU A 257 -30.48 1.29 3.03
N ARG A 258 -29.65 1.43 4.06
CA ARG A 258 -28.97 2.70 4.37
C ARG A 258 -28.06 3.13 3.22
N GLY A 259 -28.07 4.43 2.89
CA GLY A 259 -27.23 5.01 1.84
C GLY A 259 -27.86 4.94 0.44
N TYR A 260 -28.96 4.20 0.26
CA TYR A 260 -29.66 4.08 -1.03
C TYR A 260 -30.08 5.44 -1.61
N ASP A 261 -30.54 6.33 -0.75
CA ASP A 261 -30.95 7.71 -1.07
C ASP A 261 -29.83 8.54 -1.71
N THR A 262 -28.57 8.15 -1.50
CA THR A 262 -27.41 8.85 -2.07
C THR A 262 -27.03 8.45 -3.50
N TRP A 263 -27.78 7.54 -4.12
CA TRP A 263 -27.55 7.10 -5.50
C TRP A 263 -28.47 7.79 -6.51
N GLY A 264 -29.27 8.77 -6.08
CA GLY A 264 -30.03 9.64 -6.98
C GLY A 264 -30.96 8.89 -7.95
N GLY A 265 -31.48 7.73 -7.54
CA GLY A 265 -32.38 6.91 -8.36
C GLY A 265 -31.67 6.03 -9.41
N ALA A 266 -30.34 5.91 -9.36
CA ALA A 266 -29.58 5.05 -10.26
C ALA A 266 -30.15 3.61 -10.30
N PRO A 267 -30.27 3.00 -11.50
CA PRO A 267 -30.75 1.62 -11.62
C PRO A 267 -29.77 0.65 -10.94
N GLU A 268 -30.25 -0.54 -10.53
CA GLU A 268 -29.40 -1.54 -9.85
C GLU A 268 -28.17 -1.96 -10.68
N SER A 269 -28.25 -1.92 -12.01
CA SER A 269 -27.12 -2.20 -12.90
C SER A 269 -25.93 -1.25 -12.74
N ASP A 270 -26.19 -0.05 -12.25
CA ASP A 270 -25.21 1.04 -12.18
C ASP A 270 -24.75 1.28 -10.74
N ARG A 271 -25.47 0.71 -9.77
CA ARG A 271 -25.05 0.60 -8.38
C ARG A 271 -24.15 -0.62 -8.24
N THR A 272 -22.83 -0.42 -8.34
CA THR A 272 -21.84 -1.51 -8.42
C THR A 272 -20.56 -1.20 -7.66
N GLY A 273 -19.73 -2.21 -7.41
CA GLY A 273 -18.46 -2.04 -6.70
C GLY A 273 -18.68 -1.88 -5.20
N ALA A 274 -18.12 -0.81 -4.63
CA ALA A 274 -18.02 -0.56 -3.19
C ALA A 274 -17.62 -1.85 -2.45
N THR A 275 -16.53 -2.46 -2.88
CA THR A 275 -16.11 -3.76 -2.36
C THR A 275 -15.06 -3.55 -1.26
N PRO A 276 -15.20 -4.18 -0.07
CA PRO A 276 -14.22 -4.09 1.00
C PRO A 276 -13.18 -5.19 0.85
N TRP A 277 -12.18 -4.94 -0.01
CA TRP A 277 -11.23 -5.98 -0.42
C TRP A 277 -9.92 -6.01 0.39
N ILE A 278 -9.84 -5.20 1.46
CA ILE A 278 -8.76 -5.18 2.44
C ILE A 278 -9.30 -5.61 3.79
N HIS A 279 -8.43 -6.22 4.61
CA HIS A 279 -8.78 -6.67 5.94
C HIS A 279 -9.14 -5.49 6.87
N PRO A 280 -10.10 -5.68 7.80
CA PRO A 280 -10.51 -4.63 8.71
C PRO A 280 -9.51 -4.47 9.87
N ALA A 281 -9.69 -3.39 10.63
CA ALA A 281 -9.20 -3.32 12.01
C ALA A 281 -10.30 -3.71 12.99
N VAL A 282 -9.93 -4.32 14.11
CA VAL A 282 -10.83 -4.78 15.17
C VAL A 282 -10.42 -4.13 16.48
N ASP A 283 -11.39 -3.56 17.20
CA ASP A 283 -11.22 -2.98 18.53
C ASP A 283 -12.15 -3.68 19.52
N PRO A 284 -11.65 -4.70 20.24
CA PRO A 284 -12.43 -5.41 21.26
C PRO A 284 -12.88 -4.51 22.41
N GLU A 285 -12.11 -3.47 22.74
CA GLU A 285 -12.41 -2.57 23.86
C GLU A 285 -13.63 -1.70 23.56
N LEU A 286 -13.74 -1.19 22.33
CA LEU A 286 -14.91 -0.43 21.89
C LEU A 286 -16.04 -1.31 21.34
N GLY A 287 -15.78 -2.61 21.12
CA GLY A 287 -16.73 -3.51 20.47
C GLY A 287 -17.00 -3.11 19.02
N LEU A 288 -15.97 -2.65 18.29
CA LEU A 288 -16.10 -2.16 16.91
C LEU A 288 -15.17 -2.89 15.93
N VAL A 289 -15.62 -3.01 14.68
CA VAL A 289 -14.80 -3.41 13.53
C VAL A 289 -14.88 -2.33 12.44
N TYR A 290 -13.73 -1.96 11.88
CA TYR A 290 -13.59 -0.87 10.91
C TYR A 290 -13.24 -1.43 9.54
N TRP A 291 -14.15 -1.26 8.59
CA TRP A 291 -14.00 -1.71 7.21
C TRP A 291 -13.79 -0.53 6.28
N THR A 292 -12.90 -0.67 5.30
CA THR A 292 -12.77 0.29 4.21
C THR A 292 -13.40 -0.27 2.95
N PHE A 293 -14.20 0.56 2.28
CA PHE A 293 -14.93 0.24 1.07
C PHE A 293 -14.31 0.97 -0.11
N GLY A 294 -14.05 0.20 -1.18
CA GLY A 294 -13.49 0.70 -2.43
C GLY A 294 -14.45 1.55 -3.25
N ASN A 295 -14.05 1.79 -4.49
CA ASN A 295 -14.71 2.65 -5.45
C ASN A 295 -16.01 2.06 -5.99
N VAL A 296 -16.82 2.93 -6.60
CA VAL A 296 -17.90 2.49 -7.48
C VAL A 296 -17.28 1.91 -8.75
N ARG A 297 -17.53 0.64 -9.01
CA ARG A 297 -16.92 -0.07 -10.15
C ARG A 297 -17.84 -1.17 -10.67
N GLY A 298 -18.39 -0.90 -11.86
CA GLY A 298 -19.05 -1.89 -12.71
C GLY A 298 -18.10 -2.36 -13.79
N GLY A 299 -18.44 -2.14 -15.05
CA GLY A 299 -17.54 -2.36 -16.19
C GLY A 299 -16.41 -1.33 -16.31
N SER A 300 -16.57 -0.15 -15.72
CA SER A 300 -15.58 0.92 -15.67
C SER A 300 -15.78 1.76 -14.41
N SER A 301 -14.70 2.34 -13.88
CA SER A 301 -14.75 3.35 -12.81
C SER A 301 -14.69 4.79 -13.33
N GLN A 302 -14.62 4.99 -14.66
CA GLN A 302 -14.47 6.32 -15.29
C GLN A 302 -15.80 7.04 -15.59
N ASN A 303 -16.95 6.37 -15.44
CA ASN A 303 -18.27 6.92 -15.78
C ASN A 303 -19.16 7.06 -14.53
N GLY A 304 -19.56 8.30 -14.23
CA GLY A 304 -20.50 8.68 -13.17
C GLY A 304 -21.88 9.11 -13.68
N SER A 305 -22.04 9.32 -15.00
CA SER A 305 -23.20 9.98 -15.61
C SER A 305 -24.57 9.37 -15.28
N THR A 306 -24.62 8.08 -14.95
CA THR A 306 -25.86 7.35 -14.67
C THR A 306 -26.12 7.10 -13.18
N ARG A 307 -25.24 7.60 -12.30
CA ARG A 307 -25.29 7.38 -10.84
C ARG A 307 -25.12 8.67 -10.04
N PRO A 308 -26.01 9.67 -10.21
CA PRO A 308 -25.90 10.94 -9.51
C PRO A 308 -25.90 10.77 -7.97
N GLY A 309 -25.22 11.66 -7.26
CA GLY A 309 -25.14 11.67 -5.79
C GLY A 309 -23.83 11.12 -5.23
N LEU A 310 -23.77 11.00 -3.89
CA LEU A 310 -22.55 10.61 -3.16
C LEU A 310 -22.13 9.14 -3.39
N ASN A 311 -23.08 8.27 -3.74
CA ASN A 311 -22.87 6.83 -3.96
C ASN A 311 -22.37 6.05 -2.72
N LEU A 312 -22.94 6.31 -1.53
CA LEU A 312 -22.56 5.57 -0.32
C LEU A 312 -22.88 4.07 -0.42
N PHE A 313 -22.04 3.18 0.08
CA PHE A 313 -20.85 3.40 0.92
C PHE A 313 -19.53 3.30 0.15
N ALA A 314 -19.54 3.57 -1.16
CA ALA A 314 -18.29 3.63 -1.92
C ALA A 314 -17.36 4.68 -1.31
N ASN A 315 -16.06 4.40 -1.41
CA ASN A 315 -14.99 5.24 -0.92
C ASN A 315 -15.23 5.71 0.53
N SER A 316 -15.62 4.79 1.41
CA SER A 316 -15.84 5.08 2.83
C SER A 316 -15.07 4.17 3.76
N ILE A 317 -14.75 4.66 4.96
CA ILE A 317 -14.53 3.81 6.13
C ILE A 317 -15.85 3.69 6.90
N VAL A 318 -16.20 2.48 7.34
CA VAL A 318 -17.43 2.18 8.06
C VAL A 318 -17.10 1.43 9.34
N ALA A 319 -17.58 1.93 10.47
CA ALA A 319 -17.52 1.24 11.75
C ALA A 319 -18.82 0.47 12.00
N LEU A 320 -18.66 -0.81 12.31
CA LEU A 320 -19.74 -1.74 12.63
C LEU A 320 -19.56 -2.28 14.05
N ASP A 321 -20.67 -2.65 14.67
CA ASP A 321 -20.68 -3.46 15.88
C ASP A 321 -19.92 -4.77 15.64
N LEU A 322 -18.98 -5.07 16.53
CA LEU A 322 -18.10 -6.24 16.39
C LEU A 322 -18.88 -7.56 16.39
N LYS A 323 -19.99 -7.65 17.14
CA LYS A 323 -20.73 -8.91 17.31
C LYS A 323 -21.92 -9.03 16.36
N THR A 324 -22.66 -7.94 16.18
CA THR A 324 -23.91 -7.93 15.42
C THR A 324 -23.75 -7.47 13.97
N GLY A 325 -22.65 -6.78 13.63
CA GLY A 325 -22.45 -6.16 12.32
C GLY A 325 -23.32 -4.93 12.09
N GLU A 326 -24.00 -4.43 13.13
CA GLU A 326 -24.81 -3.22 13.02
C GLU A 326 -23.96 -1.98 12.76
N TYR A 327 -24.37 -1.16 11.81
CA TYR A 327 -23.76 0.13 11.52
C TYR A 327 -23.71 1.06 12.74
N LYS A 328 -22.56 1.72 12.95
CA LYS A 328 -22.39 2.78 13.96
C LYS A 328 -22.14 4.14 13.32
N TRP A 329 -21.08 4.27 12.51
CA TRP A 329 -20.72 5.52 11.84
C TRP A 329 -19.93 5.22 10.55
N HIS A 330 -19.80 6.21 9.67
CA HIS A 330 -18.91 6.16 8.52
C HIS A 330 -18.27 7.53 8.24
N PHE A 331 -17.21 7.53 7.44
CA PHE A 331 -16.65 8.71 6.81
C PHE A 331 -16.33 8.38 5.35
N GLN A 332 -16.79 9.21 4.41
CA GLN A 332 -16.53 9.04 2.98
C GLN A 332 -15.39 9.98 2.57
N SER A 333 -14.31 9.44 1.98
CA SER A 333 -13.12 10.21 1.58
C SER A 333 -13.13 10.68 0.13
N VAL A 334 -14.02 10.13 -0.70
CA VAL A 334 -14.21 10.55 -2.09
C VAL A 334 -15.70 10.53 -2.40
N HIS A 335 -16.24 11.68 -2.76
CA HIS A 335 -17.62 11.81 -3.20
C HIS A 335 -17.71 11.49 -4.69
N HIS A 336 -18.70 10.67 -5.08
CA HIS A 336 -18.99 10.39 -6.49
C HIS A 336 -17.73 9.97 -7.28
N ASP A 337 -17.03 8.93 -6.82
CA ASP A 337 -15.74 8.55 -7.41
C ASP A 337 -15.89 8.18 -8.90
N ILE A 338 -15.14 8.86 -9.76
CA ILE A 338 -14.98 8.56 -11.20
C ILE A 338 -13.50 8.29 -11.57
N TRP A 339 -12.60 8.18 -10.59
CA TRP A 339 -11.16 8.16 -10.81
C TRP A 339 -10.49 6.85 -10.40
N ASP A 340 -11.26 5.89 -9.87
CA ASP A 340 -10.74 4.66 -9.23
C ASP A 340 -9.96 4.96 -7.93
N MET A 341 -10.38 5.99 -7.18
CA MET A 341 -9.73 6.43 -5.93
C MET A 341 -10.18 5.61 -4.71
N ASP A 342 -10.12 4.29 -4.86
CA ASP A 342 -10.38 3.29 -3.82
C ASP A 342 -9.79 3.64 -2.44
N ASN A 343 -10.51 3.23 -1.39
CA ASN A 343 -9.97 3.21 -0.03
C ASN A 343 -9.52 1.82 0.39
N VAL A 344 -8.29 1.55 0.03
CA VAL A 344 -7.74 0.19 0.06
C VAL A 344 -6.42 0.14 0.81
N MET A 345 -6.29 1.09 1.74
CA MET A 345 -5.32 1.04 2.81
C MET A 345 -6.00 0.46 4.04
N SER A 346 -5.38 -0.54 4.66
CA SER A 346 -5.86 -1.12 5.91
C SER A 346 -5.97 -0.02 6.98
N PRO A 347 -7.11 0.16 7.66
CA PRO A 347 -7.23 1.17 8.69
C PRO A 347 -6.32 0.83 9.88
N VAL A 348 -5.57 1.80 10.40
CA VAL A 348 -4.63 1.59 11.51
C VAL A 348 -5.16 2.24 12.78
N LEU A 349 -5.28 1.46 13.85
CA LEU A 349 -5.73 1.96 15.15
C LEU A 349 -4.52 2.41 15.97
N ALA A 350 -4.61 3.61 16.54
CA ALA A 350 -3.55 4.16 17.37
C ALA A 350 -4.14 4.97 18.53
N ASN A 351 -3.35 5.08 19.60
CA ASN A 351 -3.59 6.06 20.65
C ASN A 351 -2.55 7.17 20.44
N VAL A 352 -3.01 8.41 20.28
CA VAL A 352 -2.16 9.56 19.95
C VAL A 352 -2.55 10.77 20.80
N ARG A 353 -1.57 11.62 21.11
CA ARG A 353 -1.79 12.86 21.86
C ARG A 353 -2.10 14.03 20.91
N ILE A 354 -3.37 14.38 20.73
CA ILE A 354 -3.78 15.53 19.90
C ILE A 354 -4.16 16.69 20.81
N ALA A 355 -3.55 17.86 20.58
CA ALA A 355 -3.78 19.07 21.36
C ALA A 355 -3.70 18.85 22.90
N GLY A 356 -2.74 18.02 23.32
CA GLY A 356 -2.59 17.68 24.74
C GLY A 356 -3.75 16.84 25.29
N GLN A 357 -4.45 16.04 24.49
CA GLN A 357 -5.42 15.04 24.95
C GLN A 357 -5.14 13.68 24.30
N GLU A 358 -5.28 12.60 25.06
CA GLU A 358 -5.19 11.24 24.51
C GLU A 358 -6.43 11.00 23.65
N ARG A 359 -6.21 10.55 22.42
CA ARG A 359 -7.24 10.24 21.45
C ARG A 359 -7.03 8.85 20.89
N LYS A 360 -8.11 8.08 20.87
CA LYS A 360 -8.15 6.79 20.18
C LYS A 360 -8.53 7.07 18.75
N VAL A 361 -7.55 6.98 17.86
CA VAL A 361 -7.75 7.32 16.45
C VAL A 361 -7.77 6.08 15.58
N VAL A 362 -8.46 6.20 14.47
CA VAL A 362 -8.24 5.39 13.27
C VAL A 362 -7.56 6.28 12.24
N ILE A 363 -6.36 5.86 11.84
CA ILE A 363 -5.60 6.44 10.74
C ILE A 363 -6.09 5.73 9.49
N TYR A 364 -6.67 6.51 8.60
CA TYR A 364 -7.33 6.03 7.41
C TYR A 364 -6.76 6.77 6.20
N GLY A 365 -6.33 6.03 5.19
CA GLY A 365 -5.78 6.57 3.97
C GLY A 365 -6.49 6.04 2.72
N SER A 366 -6.23 6.70 1.60
CA SER A 366 -6.82 6.39 0.30
C SER A 366 -5.76 6.42 -0.80
N LYS A 367 -6.10 5.91 -2.00
CA LYS A 367 -5.33 6.12 -3.23
C LYS A 367 -5.05 7.59 -3.52
N THR A 368 -5.82 8.52 -2.95
CA THR A 368 -5.59 9.97 -3.04
C THR A 368 -4.24 10.42 -2.44
N GLY A 369 -3.62 9.60 -1.59
CA GLY A 369 -2.38 9.94 -0.90
C GLY A 369 -2.57 10.97 0.22
N MET A 370 -3.71 10.89 0.90
CA MET A 370 -4.07 11.67 2.07
C MET A 370 -4.30 10.74 3.26
N TYR A 371 -4.08 11.26 4.48
CA TYR A 371 -4.59 10.64 5.69
C TYR A 371 -5.69 11.47 6.32
N TYR A 372 -6.71 10.75 6.77
CA TYR A 372 -7.78 11.23 7.61
C TYR A 372 -7.59 10.62 8.98
N ILE A 373 -7.43 11.48 9.99
CA ILE A 373 -7.26 11.08 11.38
C ILE A 373 -8.61 11.28 12.07
N LEU A 374 -9.31 10.18 12.34
CA LEU A 374 -10.66 10.19 12.91
C LEU A 374 -10.62 9.61 14.33
N ASP A 375 -11.41 10.15 15.26
CA ASP A 375 -11.70 9.47 16.52
C ASP A 375 -12.47 8.19 16.20
N ARG A 376 -11.91 7.05 16.59
CA ARG A 376 -12.45 5.75 16.18
C ARG A 376 -13.75 5.41 16.91
N LYS A 377 -14.15 6.16 17.94
CA LYS A 377 -15.42 5.96 18.64
C LYS A 377 -16.61 6.43 17.83
N ASP A 378 -16.49 7.56 17.16
CA ASP A 378 -17.64 8.27 16.55
C ASP A 378 -17.38 8.81 15.14
N GLY A 379 -16.16 8.70 14.61
CA GLY A 379 -15.78 9.19 13.29
C GLY A 379 -15.51 10.69 13.23
N SER A 380 -15.52 11.41 14.36
CA SER A 380 -15.17 12.84 14.39
C SER A 380 -13.71 13.08 13.98
N ALA A 381 -13.42 14.23 13.36
CA ALA A 381 -12.08 14.54 12.85
C ALA A 381 -11.36 15.58 13.73
N PRO A 382 -10.61 15.19 14.76
CA PRO A 382 -9.99 16.13 15.70
C PRO A 382 -8.97 17.10 15.08
N LEU A 383 -8.42 16.77 13.90
CA LEU A 383 -7.49 17.62 13.15
C LEU A 383 -8.16 18.43 12.02
N GLY A 384 -9.47 18.26 11.84
CA GLY A 384 -10.28 18.96 10.85
C GLY A 384 -10.15 18.41 9.42
N ILE A 385 -11.29 18.34 8.75
CA ILE A 385 -11.44 18.00 7.34
C ILE A 385 -12.37 19.06 6.76
N ASP A 386 -11.96 19.68 5.65
CA ASP A 386 -12.72 20.73 5.00
C ASP A 386 -13.27 20.22 3.66
N GLU A 387 -14.52 20.56 3.35
CA GLU A 387 -15.12 20.36 2.03
C GLU A 387 -14.62 21.45 1.09
N MET A 388 -13.80 21.08 0.10
CA MET A 388 -13.24 22.02 -0.87
C MET A 388 -13.90 21.88 -2.23
N PRO A 389 -14.26 22.99 -2.91
CA PRO A 389 -14.76 22.94 -4.28
C PRO A 389 -13.75 22.30 -5.24
N VAL A 390 -14.23 21.44 -6.14
CA VAL A 390 -13.43 20.82 -7.21
C VAL A 390 -14.05 21.08 -8.59
N LYS A 391 -13.28 20.92 -9.67
CA LYS A 391 -13.79 21.17 -11.03
C LYS A 391 -14.92 20.19 -11.39
N GLN A 392 -16.00 20.73 -11.94
CA GLN A 392 -17.20 19.97 -12.26
C GLN A 392 -17.35 19.71 -13.75
N ASP A 393 -17.95 18.56 -14.08
CA ASP A 393 -18.50 18.28 -15.41
C ASP A 393 -19.91 17.72 -15.20
N ALA A 394 -20.92 18.51 -15.57
CA ALA A 394 -22.32 18.13 -15.39
C ALA A 394 -22.68 16.81 -16.10
N ARG A 395 -21.96 16.45 -17.18
CA ARG A 395 -22.18 15.18 -17.88
C ARG A 395 -21.80 13.97 -17.03
N GLN A 396 -20.82 14.12 -16.13
CA GLN A 396 -20.44 13.07 -15.18
C GLN A 396 -21.36 13.00 -13.97
N ALA A 397 -22.26 13.96 -13.76
CA ALA A 397 -22.94 14.16 -12.49
C ALA A 397 -21.97 14.31 -11.30
N SER A 398 -20.80 14.93 -11.56
CA SER A 398 -19.74 15.13 -10.57
C SER A 398 -20.24 15.85 -9.32
N TRP A 399 -19.64 15.53 -8.17
CA TRP A 399 -19.97 16.16 -6.90
C TRP A 399 -19.18 17.46 -6.69
N PRO A 400 -19.83 18.56 -6.23
CA PRO A 400 -19.25 19.91 -6.20
C PRO A 400 -18.01 20.06 -5.31
N THR A 401 -17.91 19.28 -4.24
CA THR A 401 -16.83 19.36 -3.26
C THR A 401 -16.13 18.03 -3.08
N GLN A 402 -14.97 18.03 -2.42
CA GLN A 402 -14.34 16.81 -1.92
C GLN A 402 -13.78 17.08 -0.52
N PRO A 403 -13.68 16.06 0.34
CA PRO A 403 -13.10 16.22 1.66
C PRO A 403 -11.57 16.28 1.55
N PHE A 404 -10.97 17.29 2.17
CA PHE A 404 -9.52 17.41 2.29
C PHE A 404 -9.13 17.54 3.77
N PRO A 405 -8.15 16.75 4.27
CA PRO A 405 -7.59 17.03 5.58
C PRO A 405 -6.90 18.41 5.52
N ARG A 406 -7.02 19.20 6.59
CA ARG A 406 -6.45 20.56 6.66
C ARG A 406 -4.93 20.61 6.45
N GLN A 407 -4.26 19.48 6.66
CA GLN A 407 -2.82 19.32 6.52
C GLN A 407 -2.38 18.98 5.10
N GLY A 408 -3.32 18.71 4.20
CA GLY A 408 -3.07 18.37 2.81
C GLY A 408 -2.64 16.92 2.58
N ALA A 409 -2.32 16.63 1.32
CA ALA A 409 -1.81 15.33 0.90
C ALA A 409 -0.32 15.19 1.22
N TRP A 410 0.11 13.96 1.47
CA TRP A 410 1.54 13.64 1.61
C TRP A 410 2.19 13.27 0.26
N THR A 411 1.42 13.28 -0.82
CA THR A 411 1.86 13.13 -2.22
C THR A 411 1.43 14.33 -3.06
N GLU A 412 2.10 14.52 -4.18
CA GLU A 412 1.75 15.47 -5.23
C GLU A 412 0.37 15.13 -5.83
N THR A 413 -0.49 16.14 -6.01
CA THR A 413 -1.89 15.99 -6.45
C THR A 413 -2.20 16.65 -7.79
N CYS A 414 -1.21 17.26 -8.44
CA CYS A 414 -1.37 17.93 -9.73
C CYS A 414 -0.20 17.62 -10.64
N ILE A 415 -0.48 17.48 -11.93
CA ILE A 415 0.57 17.40 -12.96
C ILE A 415 1.22 18.77 -13.14
N VAL A 416 2.55 18.80 -13.20
CA VAL A 416 3.34 20.04 -13.37
C VAL A 416 4.08 20.07 -14.69
N ASP A 417 4.24 21.27 -15.24
CA ASP A 417 5.15 21.48 -16.35
C ASP A 417 6.58 21.56 -15.83
N GLN A 418 7.47 20.82 -16.47
CA GLN A 418 8.91 20.97 -16.27
C GLN A 418 9.56 21.10 -17.66
N PRO A 419 10.42 22.11 -17.88
CA PRO A 419 11.07 22.34 -19.17
C PRO A 419 11.81 21.12 -19.69
N LEU A 420 11.70 20.79 -20.97
CA LEU A 420 12.45 19.68 -21.56
C LEU A 420 13.97 19.94 -21.51
N GLY A 421 14.77 18.88 -21.40
CA GLY A 421 16.23 18.96 -21.25
C GLY A 421 16.74 19.22 -19.83
N THR A 422 15.86 19.27 -18.82
CA THR A 422 16.21 19.37 -17.39
C THR A 422 16.56 18.00 -16.80
N ALA A 423 16.70 17.91 -15.46
CA ALA A 423 16.89 16.65 -14.75
C ALA A 423 15.85 15.59 -15.19
N ILE A 424 16.32 14.36 -15.41
CA ILE A 424 15.51 13.21 -15.80
C ILE A 424 15.72 12.12 -14.73
N PRO A 425 14.66 11.60 -14.08
CA PRO A 425 13.24 11.77 -14.43
C PRO A 425 12.67 13.16 -14.12
N GLY A 426 13.35 13.95 -13.28
CA GLY A 426 12.87 15.27 -12.87
C GLY A 426 11.79 15.16 -11.80
N ASP A 427 10.79 16.03 -11.87
CA ASP A 427 9.70 16.01 -10.89
C ASP A 427 8.84 14.74 -11.05
N PRO A 428 8.45 14.06 -9.97
CA PRO A 428 7.70 12.80 -10.04
C PRO A 428 6.31 12.94 -10.67
N ASN A 429 5.77 14.16 -10.69
CA ASN A 429 4.47 14.56 -11.25
C ASN A 429 4.60 15.35 -12.57
N ARG A 430 5.75 15.28 -13.23
CA ARG A 430 5.99 15.97 -14.50
C ARG A 430 5.01 15.52 -15.59
N ALA A 431 4.53 16.49 -16.38
CA ALA A 431 3.68 16.25 -17.53
C ALA A 431 4.35 15.38 -18.61
N VAL A 432 3.55 14.51 -19.22
CA VAL A 432 3.86 13.92 -20.52
C VAL A 432 3.39 14.89 -21.60
N PRO A 433 4.19 15.18 -22.65
CA PRO A 433 3.78 16.08 -23.72
C PRO A 433 2.40 15.71 -24.30
N ASN A 434 1.68 16.70 -24.81
CA ASN A 434 0.40 16.57 -25.52
C ASN A 434 -0.80 16.04 -24.71
N TYR A 435 -0.63 15.50 -23.50
CA TYR A 435 -1.77 15.17 -22.62
C TYR A 435 -2.42 16.43 -22.05
N LEU A 436 -3.74 16.41 -21.86
CA LEU A 436 -4.39 17.39 -20.98
C LEU A 436 -3.87 17.17 -19.56
N LYS A 437 -3.50 18.25 -18.89
CA LYS A 437 -2.98 18.21 -17.52
C LYS A 437 -4.10 18.51 -16.54
N GLY A 438 -4.23 17.68 -15.52
CA GLY A 438 -5.20 17.84 -14.45
C GLY A 438 -4.59 17.69 -13.06
N CYS A 439 -5.46 17.89 -12.09
CA CYS A 439 -5.25 17.56 -10.69
C CYS A 439 -6.12 16.37 -10.27
N LEU A 440 -5.83 15.82 -9.09
CA LEU A 440 -6.72 14.94 -8.37
C LEU A 440 -8.12 15.58 -8.28
N TYR A 441 -9.15 14.79 -8.60
CA TYR A 441 -10.56 15.17 -8.67
C TYR A 441 -10.98 16.09 -9.82
N ASP A 442 -10.10 16.41 -10.77
CA ASP A 442 -10.58 17.05 -12.00
C ASP A 442 -11.45 16.05 -12.79
N ALA A 443 -12.69 16.44 -13.08
CA ALA A 443 -13.59 15.65 -13.89
C ALA A 443 -13.07 15.49 -15.34
N HIS A 444 -13.46 14.40 -15.99
CA HIS A 444 -13.03 14.07 -17.35
C HIS A 444 -14.20 13.53 -18.18
N TRP A 445 -14.03 13.51 -19.50
CA TRP A 445 -14.99 12.92 -20.43
C TRP A 445 -14.27 12.08 -21.49
N ASP A 446 -14.18 12.52 -22.73
CA ASP A 446 -13.67 11.79 -23.89
C ASP A 446 -12.18 12.04 -24.19
N VAL A 447 -11.66 13.20 -23.78
CA VAL A 447 -10.24 13.54 -23.94
C VAL A 447 -9.44 13.09 -22.70
N PRO A 448 -8.34 12.32 -22.86
CA PRO A 448 -7.53 11.84 -21.74
C PRO A 448 -6.95 12.98 -20.91
N LEU A 449 -7.38 13.06 -19.66
CA LEU A 449 -6.87 13.99 -18.67
C LEU A 449 -5.86 13.29 -17.76
N LEU A 450 -4.58 13.64 -17.87
CA LEU A 450 -3.52 13.12 -17.03
C LEU A 450 -3.61 13.71 -15.62
N SER A 451 -3.68 12.84 -14.62
CA SER A 451 -3.70 13.22 -13.21
C SER A 451 -2.67 12.42 -12.40
N ILE A 452 -2.35 12.93 -11.21
CA ILE A 452 -1.53 12.25 -10.21
C ILE A 452 -2.10 12.51 -8.80
N PRO A 453 -2.11 11.52 -7.89
CA PRO A 453 -1.91 10.09 -8.18
C PRO A 453 -2.89 9.61 -9.25
N GLY A 454 -2.46 8.69 -10.11
CA GLY A 454 -3.39 7.99 -11.00
C GLY A 454 -4.15 6.91 -10.24
N HIS A 455 -4.91 6.06 -10.96
CA HIS A 455 -5.66 4.94 -10.37
C HIS A 455 -4.82 3.97 -9.51
N GLY A 456 -3.49 3.93 -9.71
CA GLY A 456 -2.57 3.13 -8.89
C GLY A 456 -2.46 3.65 -7.45
N GLY A 457 -2.82 4.92 -7.24
CA GLY A 457 -2.81 5.63 -5.98
C GLY A 457 -1.43 6.10 -5.54
N GLY A 458 -1.44 7.09 -4.66
CA GLY A 458 -0.28 7.51 -3.88
C GLY A 458 0.09 6.42 -2.86
N ALA A 459 -0.90 5.70 -2.35
CA ALA A 459 -0.75 4.39 -1.68
C ALA A 459 -1.91 3.48 -2.10
N ASN A 460 -1.79 2.18 -1.88
CA ASN A 460 -2.79 1.21 -2.29
C ASN A 460 -2.88 0.11 -1.22
N TRP A 461 -2.77 -1.17 -1.59
CA TRP A 461 -2.88 -2.29 -0.64
C TRP A 461 -1.60 -2.62 0.15
N ASN A 462 -0.58 -1.77 0.07
CA ASN A 462 0.60 -1.93 0.91
C ASN A 462 0.25 -1.71 2.38
N HIS A 463 0.65 -2.62 3.27
CA HIS A 463 0.39 -2.46 4.69
C HIS A 463 1.26 -1.36 5.28
N GLN A 464 0.61 -0.49 6.04
CA GLN A 464 1.27 0.57 6.78
C GLN A 464 1.86 -0.01 8.07
N SER A 465 2.74 0.76 8.71
CA SER A 465 3.20 0.46 10.05
C SER A 465 3.05 1.67 10.94
N PHE A 466 2.55 1.49 12.15
CA PHE A 466 2.54 2.51 13.18
C PHE A 466 3.44 2.08 14.33
N SER A 467 4.43 2.92 14.66
CA SER A 467 5.30 2.69 15.81
C SER A 467 4.84 3.54 16.99
N PRO A 468 4.38 2.95 18.11
CA PRO A 468 4.07 3.70 19.33
C PRO A 468 5.33 4.33 19.96
N ARG A 469 6.53 3.88 19.57
CA ARG A 469 7.82 4.41 20.06
C ARG A 469 8.16 5.76 19.44
N THR A 470 8.04 5.87 18.11
CA THR A 470 8.31 7.12 17.40
C THR A 470 7.06 8.00 17.30
N GLY A 471 5.88 7.41 17.48
CA GLY A 471 4.60 8.06 17.27
C GLY A 471 4.28 8.30 15.80
N LEU A 472 4.94 7.60 14.86
CA LEU A 472 4.79 7.83 13.42
C LEU A 472 4.11 6.66 12.71
N VAL A 473 3.37 6.98 11.65
CA VAL A 473 2.89 6.02 10.65
C VAL A 473 3.80 6.06 9.41
N TYR A 474 4.24 4.89 8.97
CA TYR A 474 5.13 4.69 7.82
C TYR A 474 4.37 4.06 6.67
N THR A 475 4.58 4.53 5.45
CA THR A 475 3.89 4.02 4.26
C THR A 475 4.77 4.09 3.02
N GLY A 476 4.76 3.01 2.24
CA GLY A 476 5.29 3.00 0.88
C GLY A 476 4.33 3.72 -0.06
N MET A 477 4.86 4.62 -0.89
CA MET A 477 4.07 5.39 -1.85
C MET A 477 4.43 5.12 -3.30
N GLY A 478 3.54 5.51 -4.21
CA GLY A 478 3.70 5.42 -5.65
C GLY A 478 3.56 6.75 -6.37
N TYR A 479 4.49 7.02 -7.27
CA TYR A 479 4.41 8.06 -8.29
C TYR A 479 4.09 7.42 -9.63
N VAL A 480 2.80 7.22 -9.85
CA VAL A 480 2.27 6.61 -11.07
C VAL A 480 1.05 7.42 -11.53
N SER A 481 1.25 8.27 -12.52
CA SER A 481 0.16 9.05 -13.14
C SER A 481 -0.73 8.16 -14.01
N ALA A 482 -1.99 8.56 -14.18
CA ALA A 482 -2.91 7.95 -15.14
C ALA A 482 -3.73 9.03 -15.85
N ALA A 483 -4.00 8.80 -17.12
CA ALA A 483 -4.90 9.61 -17.92
C ALA A 483 -6.30 9.00 -17.88
N HIS A 484 -7.29 9.84 -17.60
CA HIS A 484 -8.69 9.45 -17.40
C HIS A 484 -9.56 9.90 -18.57
N SER A 485 -10.36 8.99 -19.12
CA SER A 485 -11.43 9.27 -20.08
C SER A 485 -12.43 8.11 -20.15
N LEU A 486 -13.63 8.35 -20.66
CA LEU A 486 -14.67 7.34 -20.90
C LEU A 486 -14.25 6.28 -21.94
N THR A 487 -13.29 6.60 -22.81
CA THR A 487 -12.80 5.67 -23.83
C THR A 487 -11.66 4.80 -23.33
N GLU A 488 -11.10 5.11 -22.15
CA GLU A 488 -10.05 4.28 -21.55
C GLU A 488 -10.64 3.06 -20.85
N SER A 489 -9.77 2.07 -20.60
CA SER A 489 -10.08 0.95 -19.73
C SER A 489 -10.55 1.44 -18.35
N SER A 490 -11.18 0.55 -17.55
CA SER A 490 -11.65 0.87 -16.19
C SER A 490 -10.63 1.67 -15.37
N ASN A 491 -9.34 1.38 -15.52
CA ASN A 491 -8.27 1.99 -14.73
C ASN A 491 -7.59 3.18 -15.46
N GLY A 492 -8.22 3.75 -16.49
CA GLY A 492 -7.59 4.78 -17.32
C GLY A 492 -6.40 4.25 -18.12
N LEU A 493 -5.53 5.17 -18.55
CA LEU A 493 -4.31 4.90 -19.32
C LEU A 493 -3.09 5.39 -18.55
N ARG A 494 -2.16 4.50 -18.19
CA ARG A 494 -0.80 4.91 -17.80
C ARG A 494 -0.03 5.23 -19.07
N PRO A 495 0.33 6.50 -19.36
CA PRO A 495 0.99 6.83 -20.62
C PRO A 495 2.30 6.05 -20.77
N PRO A 496 2.56 5.40 -21.92
CA PRO A 496 3.87 4.78 -22.16
C PRO A 496 5.00 5.80 -22.00
N GLY A 497 6.15 5.38 -21.52
CA GLY A 497 7.32 6.25 -21.29
C GLY A 497 7.31 7.03 -19.97
N THR A 498 6.23 7.04 -19.18
CA THR A 498 6.26 7.63 -17.83
C THR A 498 7.06 6.77 -16.87
N TYR A 499 7.77 7.42 -15.94
CA TYR A 499 8.40 6.74 -14.82
C TYR A 499 7.35 6.25 -13.82
N MET A 500 7.62 5.09 -13.23
CA MET A 500 6.84 4.49 -12.15
C MET A 500 7.76 4.34 -10.93
N THR A 501 7.87 5.41 -10.15
CA THR A 501 8.75 5.51 -8.96
C THR A 501 7.91 5.61 -7.69
N GLY A 502 8.52 5.90 -6.54
CA GLY A 502 7.82 6.00 -5.26
C GLY A 502 8.68 6.62 -4.17
N ALA A 503 8.24 6.45 -2.93
CA ALA A 503 8.97 6.88 -1.74
C ALA A 503 8.54 6.05 -0.52
N VAL A 504 9.24 6.19 0.60
CA VAL A 504 8.71 5.90 1.93
C VAL A 504 8.39 7.23 2.60
N VAL A 505 7.20 7.35 3.19
CA VAL A 505 6.81 8.53 3.97
C VAL A 505 6.54 8.16 5.42
N ALA A 506 7.00 9.02 6.33
CA ALA A 506 6.60 9.00 7.73
C ALA A 506 5.71 10.20 8.03
N VAL A 507 4.51 9.94 8.53
CA VAL A 507 3.54 10.96 8.95
C VAL A 507 3.34 10.85 10.45
N ASP A 508 3.23 12.00 11.12
CA ASP A 508 2.86 12.07 12.53
C ASP A 508 1.34 12.21 12.64
N PRO A 509 0.60 11.15 13.03
CA PRO A 509 -0.86 11.20 13.14
C PRO A 509 -1.38 12.16 14.22
N SER A 510 -0.55 12.67 15.14
CA SER A 510 -0.98 13.68 16.11
C SER A 510 -1.13 15.07 15.51
N THR A 511 -0.43 15.31 14.40
CA THR A 511 -0.46 16.59 13.65
C THR A 511 -0.92 16.42 12.22
N ASN A 512 -0.97 15.18 11.71
CA ASN A 512 -1.17 14.80 10.31
C ASN A 512 -0.17 15.43 9.32
N LEU A 513 1.05 15.71 9.78
CA LEU A 513 2.12 16.31 8.97
C LEU A 513 3.21 15.28 8.65
N VAL A 514 3.77 15.38 7.44
CA VAL A 514 4.93 14.61 7.02
C VAL A 514 6.15 15.01 7.87
N LYS A 515 6.81 14.03 8.50
CA LYS A 515 8.07 14.23 9.22
C LYS A 515 9.27 14.08 8.30
N TRP A 516 9.24 13.04 7.46
CA TRP A 516 10.24 12.82 6.43
C TRP A 516 9.66 12.01 5.28
N LYS A 517 10.26 12.18 4.10
CA LYS A 517 9.95 11.45 2.88
C LYS A 517 11.28 11.03 2.23
N LYS A 518 11.46 9.73 1.99
CA LYS A 518 12.63 9.17 1.31
C LYS A 518 12.25 8.71 -0.09
N PRO A 519 12.70 9.38 -1.16
CA PRO A 519 12.50 8.92 -2.53
C PRO A 519 13.06 7.51 -2.73
N MET A 520 12.32 6.70 -3.49
CA MET A 520 12.66 5.31 -3.80
C MET A 520 12.61 5.09 -5.31
N PRO A 521 13.48 4.23 -5.88
CA PRO A 521 13.56 4.03 -7.33
C PRO A 521 12.32 3.36 -7.92
N TYR A 522 11.47 2.78 -7.08
CA TYR A 522 10.27 2.05 -7.48
C TYR A 522 9.06 2.51 -6.69
N SER A 523 7.88 2.34 -7.29
CA SER A 523 6.58 2.44 -6.65
C SER A 523 6.45 1.38 -5.57
N LEU A 524 6.11 1.82 -4.36
CA LEU A 524 5.92 0.97 -3.18
C LEU A 524 4.46 0.91 -2.70
N ALA A 525 3.53 1.51 -3.45
CA ALA A 525 2.10 1.48 -3.13
C ALA A 525 1.46 0.08 -3.33
N HIS A 526 2.06 -0.78 -4.14
CA HIS A 526 1.39 -1.96 -4.71
C HIS A 526 1.72 -3.27 -3.95
N GLY A 527 1.57 -3.23 -2.63
CA GLY A 527 1.76 -4.38 -1.73
C GLY A 527 3.04 -4.38 -0.91
N ASN A 528 3.99 -3.48 -1.21
CA ASN A 528 5.25 -3.32 -0.46
C ASN A 528 4.99 -2.74 0.94
N GLY A 529 4.54 -3.60 1.86
CA GLY A 529 4.26 -3.20 3.23
C GLY A 529 5.53 -3.00 4.07
N ILE A 530 5.40 -2.25 5.14
CA ILE A 530 6.49 -1.89 6.05
C ILE A 530 6.27 -2.57 7.39
N LEU A 531 7.31 -3.16 7.96
CA LEU A 531 7.34 -3.60 9.36
C LEU A 531 8.19 -2.62 10.17
N SER A 532 7.68 -2.10 11.28
CA SER A 532 8.49 -1.37 12.25
C SER A 532 8.75 -2.19 13.51
N THR A 533 9.88 -1.93 14.18
CA THR A 533 10.26 -2.66 15.40
C THR A 533 10.56 -1.72 16.57
N ALA A 534 10.59 -2.26 17.79
CA ALA A 534 10.96 -1.53 18.99
C ALA A 534 12.40 -1.00 19.00
N ALA A 535 13.25 -1.45 18.07
CA ALA A 535 14.62 -0.97 17.88
C ALA A 535 14.71 0.22 16.89
N ASP A 536 13.58 0.83 16.55
CA ASP A 536 13.47 1.97 15.62
C ASP A 536 14.06 1.64 14.24
N LEU A 537 13.77 0.41 13.75
CA LEU A 537 14.06 -0.06 12.40
C LEU A 537 12.78 -0.23 11.59
N LEU A 538 12.86 0.01 10.29
CA LEU A 538 11.84 -0.30 9.30
C LEU A 538 12.34 -1.37 8.33
N PHE A 539 11.61 -2.47 8.16
CA PHE A 539 11.88 -3.45 7.12
C PHE A 539 10.89 -3.29 5.97
N ILE A 540 11.40 -3.26 4.73
CA ILE A 540 10.59 -3.08 3.53
C ILE A 540 11.20 -3.83 2.34
N GLY A 541 10.36 -4.51 1.57
CA GLY A 541 10.77 -5.16 0.33
C GLY A 541 10.58 -4.27 -0.91
N GLN A 542 11.41 -4.48 -1.93
CA GLN A 542 11.40 -3.73 -3.18
C GLN A 542 11.04 -4.60 -4.41
N PRO A 543 10.54 -3.98 -5.50
CA PRO A 543 10.25 -4.67 -6.76
C PRO A 543 11.46 -5.29 -7.49
N ASP A 544 12.69 -4.91 -7.15
CA ASP A 544 13.93 -5.51 -7.69
C ASP A 544 14.45 -6.69 -6.84
N GLY A 545 13.69 -7.10 -5.83
CA GLY A 545 14.00 -8.22 -4.95
C GLY A 545 14.92 -7.87 -3.78
N ASN A 546 15.15 -6.60 -3.48
CA ASN A 546 15.85 -6.24 -2.26
C ASN A 546 14.91 -6.16 -1.05
N LEU A 547 15.28 -6.80 0.06
CA LEU A 547 14.78 -6.47 1.40
C LEU A 547 15.73 -5.43 2.02
N LEU A 548 15.18 -4.34 2.52
CA LEU A 548 15.92 -3.26 3.17
C LEU A 548 15.60 -3.20 4.67
N ALA A 549 16.58 -2.74 5.44
CA ALA A 549 16.35 -2.17 6.77
C ALA A 549 16.69 -0.67 6.73
N LEU A 550 15.75 0.17 7.16
CA LEU A 550 15.89 1.62 7.25
C LEU A 550 15.82 2.09 8.70
N ASP A 551 16.45 3.21 9.02
CA ASP A 551 16.24 3.91 10.29
C ASP A 551 14.82 4.51 10.32
N ALA A 552 14.07 4.29 11.39
CA ALA A 552 12.72 4.82 11.53
C ALA A 552 12.66 6.35 11.72
N GLY A 553 13.75 6.96 12.19
CA GLY A 553 13.82 8.40 12.47
C GLY A 553 13.99 9.28 11.23
N ASP A 554 14.71 8.79 10.21
CA ASP A 554 15.06 9.58 9.02
C ASP A 554 15.00 8.80 7.69
N GLY A 555 14.73 7.50 7.73
CA GLY A 555 14.65 6.63 6.55
C GLY A 555 16.01 6.19 6.00
N ASN A 556 17.14 6.51 6.61
CA ASN A 556 18.47 6.11 6.14
C ASN A 556 18.58 4.60 5.99
N GLU A 557 19.19 4.14 4.90
CA GLU A 557 19.38 2.71 4.67
C GLU A 557 20.53 2.20 5.54
N LEU A 558 20.27 1.16 6.32
CA LEU A 558 21.23 0.56 7.24
C LEU A 558 21.67 -0.83 6.79
N TRP A 559 20.84 -1.52 6.00
CA TRP A 559 21.12 -2.86 5.51
C TRP A 559 20.26 -3.19 4.28
N ARG A 560 20.79 -4.09 3.43
CA ARG A 560 20.16 -4.57 2.20
C ARG A 560 20.51 -6.03 1.95
N PHE A 561 19.55 -6.80 1.42
CA PHE A 561 19.76 -8.17 1.00
C PHE A 561 18.91 -8.54 -0.21
N GLN A 562 19.50 -9.26 -1.17
CA GLN A 562 18.83 -9.67 -2.40
C GLN A 562 18.15 -11.04 -2.24
N THR A 563 16.83 -11.10 -2.43
CA THR A 563 16.00 -12.29 -2.25
C THR A 563 15.74 -13.06 -3.54
N GLY A 564 16.14 -12.53 -4.71
CA GLY A 564 16.09 -13.18 -6.02
C GLY A 564 14.80 -12.94 -6.82
N ALA A 565 13.76 -12.44 -6.16
CA ALA A 565 12.46 -12.12 -6.76
C ALA A 565 11.84 -10.91 -6.07
N ALA A 566 10.95 -10.21 -6.78
CA ALA A 566 10.29 -9.01 -6.29
C ALA A 566 9.51 -9.29 -5.00
N ILE A 567 9.56 -8.35 -4.06
CA ILE A 567 8.76 -8.42 -2.83
C ILE A 567 7.57 -7.49 -2.99
N ALA A 568 6.36 -8.01 -2.81
CA ALA A 568 5.08 -7.30 -2.92
C ALA A 568 4.14 -7.62 -1.74
N ALA A 569 4.75 -7.88 -0.58
CA ALA A 569 4.10 -8.21 0.68
C ALA A 569 4.86 -7.55 1.85
N SER A 570 4.32 -7.65 3.06
CA SER A 570 5.00 -7.13 4.25
C SER A 570 5.99 -8.13 4.83
N PRO A 571 7.17 -7.69 5.29
CA PRO A 571 7.98 -8.48 6.21
C PRO A 571 7.26 -8.68 7.56
N VAL A 572 7.63 -9.72 8.29
CA VAL A 572 7.14 -10.01 9.65
C VAL A 572 8.32 -10.29 10.58
N ALA A 573 8.17 -9.99 11.87
CA ALA A 573 9.14 -10.35 12.91
C ALA A 573 8.53 -11.38 13.86
N TYR A 574 9.33 -12.34 14.31
CA TYR A 574 8.92 -13.37 15.25
C TYR A 574 10.13 -13.85 16.07
N GLU A 575 9.88 -14.59 17.16
CA GLU A 575 10.93 -15.14 18.02
C GLU A 575 10.69 -16.64 18.27
N ILE A 576 11.75 -17.44 18.16
CA ILE A 576 11.72 -18.86 18.51
C ILE A 576 12.97 -19.17 19.33
N ASP A 577 12.80 -19.81 20.49
CA ASP A 577 13.89 -20.20 21.40
C ASP A 577 14.86 -19.05 21.75
N GLY A 578 14.34 -17.82 21.86
CA GLY A 578 15.14 -16.64 22.16
C GLY A 578 15.88 -16.04 20.96
N GLU A 579 15.71 -16.56 19.74
CA GLU A 579 16.28 -15.99 18.53
C GLU A 579 15.21 -15.17 17.79
N GLN A 580 15.51 -13.90 17.49
CA GLN A 580 14.63 -13.06 16.68
C GLN A 580 14.89 -13.29 15.19
N TYR A 581 13.81 -13.40 14.44
CA TYR A 581 13.82 -13.56 12.99
C TYR A 581 13.01 -12.46 12.30
N ILE A 582 13.41 -12.11 11.08
CA ILE A 582 12.58 -11.39 10.12
C ILE A 582 12.26 -12.34 8.98
N ALA A 583 11.00 -12.52 8.60
CA ALA A 583 10.61 -13.29 7.42
C ALA A 583 9.94 -12.42 6.36
N VAL A 584 10.09 -12.79 5.08
CA VAL A 584 9.43 -12.12 3.97
C VAL A 584 9.22 -13.08 2.80
N TYR A 585 8.08 -12.92 2.11
CA TYR A 585 7.79 -13.68 0.90
C TYR A 585 8.10 -12.86 -0.37
N ALA A 586 9.09 -13.32 -1.12
CA ALA A 586 9.50 -12.76 -2.41
C ALA A 586 8.84 -13.55 -3.56
N GLY A 587 7.57 -13.23 -3.82
CA GLY A 587 6.76 -13.87 -4.87
C GLY A 587 6.55 -13.04 -6.15
N GLY A 588 6.63 -11.71 -6.02
CA GLY A 588 6.41 -10.74 -7.09
C GLY A 588 4.96 -10.58 -7.56
N THR A 589 4.67 -9.40 -8.11
CA THR A 589 3.37 -9.02 -8.70
C THR A 589 3.58 -8.28 -10.02
N SER A 590 2.60 -8.30 -10.93
CA SER A 590 2.69 -7.61 -12.23
C SER A 590 2.39 -6.12 -12.10
N ILE A 591 1.92 -5.68 -10.95
CA ILE A 591 1.47 -4.30 -10.76
C ILE A 591 2.57 -3.52 -10.02
N PRO A 592 3.06 -2.38 -10.55
CA PRO A 592 2.71 -1.73 -11.82
C PRO A 592 3.59 -2.15 -13.03
N TYR A 593 4.60 -3.00 -12.82
CA TYR A 593 5.72 -3.22 -13.76
C TYR A 593 5.51 -4.26 -14.87
N GLY A 594 4.31 -4.81 -15.01
CA GLY A 594 4.03 -5.94 -15.90
C GLY A 594 4.91 -7.15 -15.58
N ASP A 595 5.32 -7.86 -16.62
CA ASP A 595 6.18 -9.05 -16.49
C ASP A 595 7.68 -8.71 -16.36
N SER A 596 8.03 -7.42 -16.27
CA SER A 596 9.43 -7.02 -16.06
C SER A 596 9.90 -7.22 -14.61
N ALA A 597 8.99 -7.26 -13.64
CA ALA A 597 9.33 -7.53 -12.25
C ALA A 597 9.61 -9.04 -12.05
N PRO A 598 10.76 -9.41 -11.43
CA PRO A 598 11.14 -10.80 -11.27
C PRO A 598 10.19 -11.55 -10.33
N ARG A 599 9.87 -12.79 -10.69
CA ARG A 599 8.94 -13.67 -9.97
C ARG A 599 9.66 -14.81 -9.29
N GLY A 600 9.07 -15.30 -8.21
CA GLY A 600 9.62 -16.42 -7.46
C GLY A 600 8.60 -17.01 -6.49
N ASP A 601 9.08 -17.94 -5.66
CA ASP A 601 8.35 -18.54 -4.56
C ASP A 601 9.21 -18.58 -3.29
N TYR A 602 10.04 -17.55 -3.12
CA TYR A 602 11.11 -17.54 -2.13
C TYR A 602 10.60 -16.98 -0.80
N LEU A 603 10.35 -17.88 0.15
CA LEU A 603 10.12 -17.51 1.54
C LEU A 603 11.47 -17.48 2.26
N TRP A 604 11.88 -16.30 2.69
CA TRP A 604 13.13 -16.08 3.41
C TRP A 604 12.86 -15.85 4.89
N ALA A 605 13.79 -16.28 5.74
CA ALA A 605 13.97 -15.70 7.06
C ALA A 605 15.41 -15.24 7.27
N PHE A 606 15.58 -14.24 8.14
CA PHE A 606 16.83 -13.57 8.46
C PHE A 606 17.01 -13.52 9.96
N LYS A 607 18.26 -13.60 10.41
CA LYS A 607 18.63 -13.39 11.81
C LYS A 607 20.04 -12.85 11.92
N VAL A 608 20.41 -12.35 13.10
CA VAL A 608 21.80 -11.95 13.39
C VAL A 608 22.70 -13.19 13.27
N GLY A 609 23.77 -13.09 12.49
CA GLY A 609 24.68 -14.21 12.23
C GLY A 609 24.12 -15.28 11.29
N GLY A 610 23.04 -15.00 10.56
CA GLY A 610 22.57 -15.89 9.49
C GLY A 610 23.63 -16.05 8.39
N THR A 611 23.77 -17.27 7.86
CA THR A 611 24.86 -17.64 6.95
C THR A 611 24.41 -17.99 5.53
N VAL A 612 23.10 -18.06 5.27
CA VAL A 612 22.56 -18.27 3.92
C VAL A 612 22.81 -17.01 3.10
N ALA A 613 23.56 -17.19 2.02
CA ALA A 613 23.96 -16.10 1.12
C ALA A 613 22.75 -15.51 0.36
N PRO A 614 22.86 -14.25 -0.10
CA PRO A 614 21.89 -13.65 -1.01
C PRO A 614 21.65 -14.51 -2.26
N ALA A 615 20.44 -14.43 -2.80
CA ALA A 615 20.17 -14.97 -4.13
C ALA A 615 20.91 -14.16 -5.21
N ALA A 616 21.01 -14.76 -6.40
CA ALA A 616 21.50 -14.03 -7.58
C ALA A 616 20.61 -12.81 -7.86
N THR A 617 21.24 -11.68 -8.19
CA THR A 617 20.52 -10.45 -8.54
C THR A 617 19.72 -10.66 -9.83
N PRO A 618 18.38 -10.52 -9.80
CA PRO A 618 17.56 -10.64 -11.00
C PRO A 618 17.71 -9.40 -11.90
N LYS A 619 17.19 -9.48 -13.14
CA LYS A 619 17.02 -8.30 -13.98
C LYS A 619 16.11 -7.28 -13.25
N PRO A 620 16.53 -6.03 -13.08
CA PRO A 620 15.67 -5.02 -12.46
C PRO A 620 14.38 -4.77 -13.27
N PRO A 621 13.27 -4.43 -12.61
CA PRO A 621 12.02 -4.05 -13.28
C PRO A 621 12.22 -2.84 -14.21
N GLU A 622 11.45 -2.81 -15.30
CA GLU A 622 11.42 -1.67 -16.21
C GLU A 622 10.68 -0.51 -15.57
N VAL A 623 11.45 0.48 -15.09
CA VAL A 623 10.90 1.61 -14.32
C VAL A 623 10.03 2.55 -15.17
N ARG A 624 10.23 2.59 -16.49
CA ARG A 624 9.38 3.33 -17.42
C ARG A 624 8.31 2.42 -18.00
N ARG A 625 7.09 2.93 -18.15
CA ARG A 625 5.99 2.19 -18.77
C ARG A 625 6.39 1.79 -20.21
N PRO A 626 6.43 0.50 -20.57
CA PRO A 626 6.83 0.10 -21.91
C PRO A 626 5.75 0.46 -22.94
N VAL A 627 6.18 0.62 -24.20
CA VAL A 627 5.27 0.59 -25.34
C VAL A 627 4.88 -0.85 -25.66
N SER A 628 3.77 -1.05 -26.36
CA SER A 628 3.35 -2.37 -26.82
C SER A 628 4.23 -2.91 -27.95
N GLY A 629 4.21 -4.23 -28.13
CA GLY A 629 4.87 -4.90 -29.25
C GLY A 629 6.31 -5.32 -28.92
N GLN A 630 7.05 -5.70 -29.96
CA GLN A 630 8.44 -6.12 -29.88
C GLN A 630 9.32 -5.13 -30.63
N ALA A 631 10.59 -5.08 -30.27
CA ALA A 631 11.54 -4.22 -30.96
C ALA A 631 11.76 -4.69 -32.41
N VAL A 632 11.76 -3.75 -33.34
CA VAL A 632 12.09 -3.98 -34.75
C VAL A 632 13.39 -3.26 -35.09
N GLU A 633 14.32 -3.97 -35.74
CA GLU A 633 15.53 -3.37 -36.28
C GLU A 633 15.17 -2.37 -37.38
N GLY A 634 15.58 -1.10 -37.22
CA GLY A 634 15.23 -0.03 -38.15
C GLY A 634 15.63 -0.34 -39.59
N ALA A 635 16.80 -0.97 -39.78
CA ALA A 635 17.30 -1.36 -41.10
C ALA A 635 16.50 -2.49 -41.76
N ALA A 636 15.73 -3.26 -41.00
CA ALA A 636 14.93 -4.39 -41.50
C ALA A 636 13.48 -4.02 -41.84
N LEU A 637 13.10 -2.75 -41.65
CA LEU A 637 11.76 -2.27 -41.98
C LEU A 637 11.54 -2.23 -43.50
N PRO A 638 10.30 -2.43 -43.98
CA PRO A 638 9.96 -2.27 -45.40
C PRO A 638 10.38 -0.92 -45.98
N THR A 639 10.34 0.12 -45.15
CA THR A 639 10.99 1.41 -45.41
C THR A 639 12.03 1.63 -44.30
N PRO A 640 13.33 1.40 -44.57
CA PRO A 640 14.36 1.43 -43.54
C PRO A 640 14.36 2.72 -42.71
N ASN A 641 14.57 2.58 -41.40
CA ASN A 641 14.70 3.66 -40.42
C ASN A 641 13.56 4.70 -40.50
N THR A 642 12.35 4.27 -40.82
CA THR A 642 11.19 5.16 -40.95
C THR A 642 10.10 4.82 -39.94
N VAL A 643 9.60 5.83 -39.24
CA VAL A 643 8.40 5.78 -38.40
C VAL A 643 7.25 6.44 -39.16
N PHE A 644 6.13 5.75 -39.28
CA PHE A 644 4.87 6.30 -39.76
C PHE A 644 3.96 6.63 -38.59
N LEU A 645 3.55 7.90 -38.50
CA LEU A 645 2.70 8.43 -37.43
C LEU A 645 1.23 8.05 -37.64
N ALA A 646 0.51 7.83 -36.54
CA ALA A 646 -0.92 7.48 -36.50
C ALA A 646 -1.30 6.25 -37.34
N ARG A 647 -0.41 5.26 -37.41
CA ARG A 647 -0.63 3.98 -38.08
C ARG A 647 -0.35 2.83 -37.12
N VAL A 648 -1.27 1.86 -37.07
CA VAL A 648 -1.05 0.60 -36.34
C VAL A 648 -0.18 -0.31 -37.20
N GLN A 649 0.83 -0.90 -36.57
CA GLN A 649 1.79 -1.78 -37.23
C GLN A 649 1.13 -3.09 -37.66
N THR A 650 1.34 -3.48 -38.92
CA THR A 650 0.94 -4.79 -39.45
C THR A 650 1.93 -5.89 -39.02
N ALA A 651 1.56 -7.15 -39.18
CA ALA A 651 2.46 -8.29 -38.91
C ALA A 651 3.74 -8.28 -39.76
N ALA A 652 3.73 -7.60 -40.91
CA ALA A 652 4.89 -7.43 -41.78
C ALA A 652 5.73 -6.19 -41.44
N ASN A 653 5.50 -5.56 -40.27
CA ASN A 653 6.13 -4.31 -39.84
C ASN A 653 5.89 -3.10 -40.76
N ALA A 654 4.88 -3.17 -41.63
CA ALA A 654 4.44 -2.07 -42.47
C ALA A 654 3.35 -1.22 -41.76
N PRO A 655 3.19 0.07 -42.09
CA PRO A 655 2.09 0.88 -41.59
C PRO A 655 0.74 0.31 -42.06
N GLY A 656 -0.23 0.26 -41.15
CA GLY A 656 -1.62 -0.06 -41.50
C GLY A 656 -2.23 0.96 -42.46
N ALA A 657 -3.35 0.60 -43.09
CA ALA A 657 -4.00 1.43 -44.12
C ALA A 657 -4.76 2.64 -43.55
N SER A 658 -5.26 2.54 -42.31
CA SER A 658 -6.17 3.52 -41.71
C SER A 658 -5.51 4.34 -40.63
N GLU A 659 -5.99 5.58 -40.45
CA GLU A 659 -5.50 6.49 -39.42
C GLU A 659 -6.02 6.01 -38.08
N SER A 660 -5.18 6.10 -37.04
CA SER A 660 -5.53 5.56 -35.74
C SER A 660 -4.97 6.40 -34.61
N THR A 661 -5.80 6.55 -33.57
CA THR A 661 -5.46 7.17 -32.29
C THR A 661 -5.16 6.13 -31.20
N ALA A 662 -5.01 4.85 -31.57
CA ALA A 662 -4.67 3.78 -30.64
C ALA A 662 -3.29 4.01 -30.00
N VAL A 663 -3.09 3.52 -28.78
CA VAL A 663 -1.83 3.70 -28.02
C VAL A 663 -0.60 3.21 -28.80
N ASN A 664 -0.76 2.21 -29.65
CA ASN A 664 0.28 1.62 -30.48
C ASN A 664 0.32 2.15 -31.93
N ALA A 665 -0.32 3.28 -32.22
CA ALA A 665 -0.40 3.83 -33.57
C ALA A 665 0.84 4.66 -33.98
N MET A 666 2.04 4.16 -33.65
CA MET A 666 3.32 4.60 -34.22
C MET A 666 3.91 3.38 -34.90
N THR A 667 4.25 3.41 -36.20
CA THR A 667 4.76 2.22 -36.90
C THR A 667 6.20 2.37 -37.38
N PRO A 668 7.14 1.53 -36.92
CA PRO A 668 6.97 0.58 -35.84
C PRO A 668 6.79 1.29 -34.48
N THR A 669 6.10 0.65 -33.54
CA THR A 669 5.86 1.26 -32.21
C THR A 669 7.13 1.24 -31.39
N TRP A 670 7.94 0.19 -31.57
CA TRP A 670 9.24 0.02 -30.93
C TRP A 670 10.30 -0.25 -31.99
N MET A 671 11.14 0.76 -32.27
CA MET A 671 12.29 0.64 -33.15
C MET A 671 13.58 0.53 -32.33
N ARG A 672 14.57 -0.19 -32.85
CA ARG A 672 15.96 -0.10 -32.38
C ARG A 672 16.91 0.18 -33.54
N VAL A 673 17.93 0.99 -33.29
CA VAL A 673 18.92 1.43 -34.28
C VAL A 673 20.31 1.59 -33.63
N PRO A 674 21.42 1.40 -34.38
CA PRO A 674 22.73 1.77 -33.89
C PRO A 674 22.86 3.28 -33.64
N ALA A 675 23.73 3.69 -32.73
CA ALA A 675 24.15 5.09 -32.63
C ALA A 675 24.64 5.65 -33.98
N ASN A 676 24.41 6.94 -34.18
CA ASN A 676 24.64 7.69 -35.42
C ASN A 676 23.66 7.40 -36.59
N THR A 677 22.53 6.76 -36.32
CA THR A 677 21.48 6.50 -37.32
C THR A 677 20.52 7.69 -37.47
N THR A 678 20.21 8.08 -38.70
CA THR A 678 19.13 9.03 -39.01
C THR A 678 17.81 8.28 -39.16
N VAL A 679 16.81 8.69 -38.38
CA VAL A 679 15.45 8.16 -38.46
C VAL A 679 14.53 9.20 -39.10
N THR A 680 13.68 8.76 -40.03
CA THR A 680 12.66 9.59 -40.67
C THR A 680 11.32 9.37 -39.99
N PHE A 681 10.62 10.44 -39.64
CA PHE A 681 9.24 10.43 -39.17
C PHE A 681 8.35 10.95 -40.29
N THR A 682 7.31 10.22 -40.64
CA THR A 682 6.43 10.52 -41.76
C THR A 682 4.99 10.55 -41.28
N ASN A 683 4.26 11.61 -41.63
CA ASN A 683 2.80 11.60 -41.59
C ASN A 683 2.30 11.13 -42.98
N PRO A 684 1.77 9.90 -43.13
CA PRO A 684 1.27 9.41 -44.41
C PRO A 684 0.31 10.38 -45.10
N ALA A 685 0.40 10.51 -46.43
CA ALA A 685 -0.52 11.35 -47.20
C ALA A 685 -2.00 10.95 -47.07
N GLY A 686 -2.26 9.68 -46.74
CA GLY A 686 -3.61 9.17 -46.47
C GLY A 686 -4.11 9.40 -45.03
N ASN A 687 -3.41 10.18 -44.20
CA ASN A 687 -3.99 10.70 -42.96
C ASN A 687 -4.81 11.97 -43.26
N ALA A 688 -5.87 12.19 -42.51
CA ALA A 688 -6.68 13.40 -42.55
C ALA A 688 -6.08 14.50 -41.67
N ASN A 689 -5.39 14.14 -40.58
CA ASN A 689 -4.93 15.08 -39.57
C ASN A 689 -3.42 15.34 -39.62
N GLN A 690 -3.03 16.50 -39.09
CA GLN A 690 -1.64 16.77 -38.73
C GLN A 690 -1.27 15.89 -37.53
N HIS A 691 -0.12 15.23 -37.59
CA HIS A 691 0.41 14.44 -36.48
C HIS A 691 1.79 14.91 -36.05
N CYS A 692 2.19 14.53 -34.84
CA CYS A 692 3.46 14.91 -34.27
C CYS A 692 4.33 13.72 -33.86
N ALA A 693 5.64 14.00 -33.81
CA ALA A 693 6.59 13.24 -33.03
C ALA A 693 7.21 14.21 -32.02
N THR A 694 6.60 14.31 -30.85
CA THR A 694 7.09 15.15 -29.74
C THR A 694 7.86 14.28 -28.76
N GLN A 695 9.17 14.49 -28.68
CA GLN A 695 10.03 13.69 -27.80
C GLN A 695 9.82 14.06 -26.32
N PHE A 696 9.83 13.05 -25.47
CA PHE A 696 9.63 13.21 -24.02
C PHE A 696 10.82 13.92 -23.37
N PHE A 697 10.69 14.31 -22.10
CA PHE A 697 11.68 14.79 -21.13
C PHE A 697 13.00 15.46 -21.61
N GLU A 698 13.82 14.85 -22.46
CA GLU A 698 15.00 15.44 -23.10
C GLU A 698 14.65 16.56 -24.11
N GLY A 699 13.49 16.49 -24.79
CA GLY A 699 13.03 17.46 -25.78
C GLY A 699 13.90 17.58 -27.04
N ARG A 700 14.50 16.48 -27.51
CA ARG A 700 15.44 16.48 -28.64
C ARG A 700 14.80 16.81 -29.99
N PHE A 701 13.49 16.62 -30.14
CA PHE A 701 12.73 16.95 -31.34
C PHE A 701 11.24 17.15 -31.02
N ASP A 702 10.58 18.01 -31.80
CA ASP A 702 9.13 18.25 -31.77
C ASP A 702 8.64 18.52 -33.20
N PHE A 703 8.44 17.44 -33.97
CA PHE A 703 8.00 17.56 -35.36
C PHE A 703 6.49 17.63 -35.44
N LYS A 704 5.96 18.60 -36.19
CA LYS A 704 4.54 18.73 -36.52
C LYS A 704 4.38 18.61 -38.03
N LEU A 705 3.78 17.53 -38.49
CA LEU A 705 3.80 17.12 -39.89
C LEU A 705 2.38 17.09 -40.44
N ALA A 706 2.11 17.87 -41.48
CA ALA A 706 0.88 17.76 -42.26
C ALA A 706 0.87 16.43 -43.06
N PRO A 707 -0.29 15.93 -43.52
CA PRO A 707 -0.35 14.74 -44.35
C PRO A 707 0.61 14.83 -45.56
N GLY A 708 1.43 13.79 -45.73
CA GLY A 708 2.44 13.69 -46.78
C GLY A 708 3.80 14.31 -46.43
N GLN A 709 3.96 14.93 -45.26
CA GLN A 709 5.23 15.49 -44.82
C GLN A 709 6.07 14.50 -44.01
N SER A 710 7.39 14.71 -44.06
CA SER A 710 8.37 13.97 -43.27
C SER A 710 9.39 14.90 -42.64
N ALA A 711 9.96 14.49 -41.51
CA ALA A 711 11.11 15.12 -40.86
C ALA A 711 12.12 14.06 -40.42
N GLN A 712 13.35 14.47 -40.14
CA GLN A 712 14.44 13.56 -39.77
C GLN A 712 15.12 14.00 -38.48
N HIS A 713 15.55 13.03 -37.68
CA HIS A 713 16.42 13.26 -36.52
C HIS A 713 17.56 12.24 -36.54
N ARG A 714 18.79 12.71 -36.26
CA ARG A 714 19.97 11.87 -36.13
C ARG A 714 20.17 11.51 -34.67
N PHE A 715 20.09 10.22 -34.36
CA PHE A 715 20.28 9.68 -33.02
C PHE A 715 21.75 9.32 -32.81
N ASP A 716 22.47 10.10 -32.00
CA ASP A 716 23.91 9.98 -31.78
C ASP A 716 24.30 9.37 -30.42
N THR A 717 23.37 9.38 -29.47
CA THR A 717 23.60 8.97 -28.08
C THR A 717 22.80 7.70 -27.77
N PRO A 718 23.42 6.63 -27.26
CA PRO A 718 22.70 5.44 -26.78
C PRO A 718 21.66 5.79 -25.71
N GLY A 719 20.50 5.13 -25.73
CA GLY A 719 19.42 5.41 -24.80
C GLY A 719 18.03 5.05 -25.32
N GLU A 720 17.01 5.37 -24.53
CA GLU A 720 15.61 5.14 -24.87
C GLU A 720 14.86 6.46 -25.09
N TYR A 721 14.36 6.67 -26.30
CA TYR A 721 13.68 7.89 -26.71
C TYR A 721 12.21 7.60 -26.94
N PHE A 722 11.37 8.08 -26.01
CA PHE A 722 9.92 8.03 -26.14
C PHE A 722 9.40 9.31 -26.78
N TYR A 723 8.35 9.20 -27.59
CA TYR A 723 7.70 10.33 -28.25
C TYR A 723 6.22 10.03 -28.47
N ASN A 724 5.38 11.07 -28.51
CA ASN A 724 3.95 10.92 -28.77
C ASN A 724 3.40 11.94 -29.76
N ASP A 725 2.15 11.69 -30.15
CA ASP A 725 1.40 12.50 -31.10
C ASP A 725 0.69 13.68 -30.41
N CYS A 726 0.48 14.76 -31.16
CA CYS A 726 -0.19 15.99 -30.74
C CYS A 726 -1.67 16.03 -31.13
N HIS A 727 -2.09 15.25 -32.12
CA HIS A 727 -3.51 15.15 -32.47
C HIS A 727 -4.27 14.30 -31.44
N SER A 728 -3.69 13.16 -31.05
CA SER A 728 -4.09 12.39 -29.88
C SER A 728 -2.84 12.08 -29.06
N ALA A 729 -2.86 12.29 -27.75
CA ALA A 729 -1.69 12.03 -26.90
C ALA A 729 -1.42 10.54 -26.65
N ARG A 730 -2.35 9.66 -27.06
CA ARG A 730 -2.29 8.20 -26.80
C ARG A 730 -1.19 7.49 -27.59
N PRO A 731 -1.10 7.63 -28.95
CA PRO A 731 -0.07 6.97 -29.72
C PRO A 731 1.32 7.38 -29.22
N THR A 732 2.08 6.39 -28.75
CA THR A 732 3.42 6.62 -28.19
C THR A 732 4.37 5.60 -28.79
N GLY A 733 5.48 6.10 -29.32
CA GLY A 733 6.55 5.28 -29.87
C GLY A 733 7.80 5.30 -29.00
N LYS A 734 8.66 4.31 -29.21
CA LYS A 734 9.96 4.17 -28.55
C LYS A 734 11.04 3.87 -29.59
N ILE A 735 12.12 4.63 -29.56
CA ILE A 735 13.37 4.32 -30.30
C ILE A 735 14.45 3.98 -29.27
N VAL A 736 15.06 2.81 -29.41
CA VAL A 736 16.22 2.40 -28.61
C VAL A 736 17.48 2.54 -29.46
N VAL A 737 18.44 3.30 -28.97
CA VAL A 737 19.73 3.51 -29.63
C VAL A 737 20.78 2.69 -28.89
N TYR A 738 21.50 1.82 -29.59
CA TYR A 738 22.50 0.92 -29.02
C TYR A 738 23.90 1.11 -29.60
#